data_AF-A0A518DAD7-F1
#
_entry.id   AF-A0A518DAD7-F1
#
_cell.length_a   1.000
_cell.length_b   1.000
_cell.length_c   1.000
_cell.angle_alpha   90.00
_cell.angle_beta   90.00
_cell.angle_gamma   90.00
#
_symmetry.space_group_name_H-M   'P 1'
#
loop_
_entity.id
_entity.type
_entity.pdbx_description
1 polymer ?
#
loop_
_entity_poly.entity_id
_entity_poly.type
_entity_poly.pdbx_seq_one_letter_code
_entity_poly.pdbx_strand_id
1 'polypeptide(L)'
;MTRLCTIAFSALLMGIAGAWSVCLADAPPAPRVLLIGDSISIGYTPFVTSMLDGEADVTRIKGNAASTTKTLQRIDEVLGDEPWDVIHFNWGLHDLCYRSPDSKEQGNRDKINGVLSTTLDQYEQNLNTLVERLEKTGAKLIWASTTVVPEGEAGRFVGDDVKYNAVAARVMQQHGVAVNDLYEVSASFPATDFVGPGNVHFTRAGYKKLAAPVAESIRTALRQPATDKAESRPPNIVVVLVDDLGWMDLGCQGSDFYKTPNIDRLAAGGIRFTNGYAACAVCSPTRAALQTGRYPHRVGVTDWIRSRFQRGGMGTPEENPTQYVGGKGRKLLCPPNPYWMEHEELTIAELLRDAKDYRTGYVGKWHLGDPDWYPEKQGYQENRGGCDYGQPPSYFDPFHQPNSADASLRSGIYHLPGKQPGQFLTHREADEAEALIRRWKDEPFYIQVSHYAVHTPIQAIEEVAQRYRQSPGRLQTNAKYAALVESVDDSVGQILRTLEELELSDQTLVIFTSDNGGLLGPTNNAPLRSGKGFAYEGGIRVPFIMNWPGRIPGGKVNDTPIVSMDVLPTVLAAAGVEPPADRPIDGVSLLPLALSGGADALPTRPLVWHFPHYREAPGPYSIIRDGDWKLIKYWQGENELYNLKRDLSETNDLAGAEPEKAAELEAMLLALLRQQDARLPRPNPDYAGAPAQQKPSRALGARPVGAG
;
A
#
# COMPACT_ATOMS: atom_id res chain seq x y z
N MET A 1 6.08 26.41 -83.58
CA MET A 1 4.62 26.21 -83.45
C MET A 1 4.17 26.96 -82.21
N THR A 2 3.95 28.28 -82.26
CA THR A 2 2.68 28.97 -82.61
C THR A 2 1.55 28.52 -81.65
N ARG A 3 1.33 29.20 -80.51
CA ARG A 3 0.45 30.39 -80.23
C ARG A 3 -0.99 30.02 -79.84
N LEU A 4 -1.52 30.84 -78.90
CA LEU A 4 -2.92 31.13 -78.47
C LEU A 4 -3.37 30.40 -77.19
N CYS A 5 -3.89 31.04 -76.12
CA CYS A 5 -4.44 32.39 -75.84
C CYS A 5 -4.02 32.81 -74.40
N THR A 6 -3.58 34.03 -74.07
CA THR A 6 -4.25 35.35 -73.96
C THR A 6 -5.14 35.52 -72.73
N ILE A 7 -5.01 36.70 -72.09
CA ILE A 7 -5.76 37.33 -70.98
C ILE A 7 -5.12 37.10 -69.61
N ALA A 8 -4.88 38.07 -68.73
CA ALA A 8 -4.63 39.51 -68.76
C ALA A 8 -4.27 39.85 -67.29
N PHE A 9 -3.23 40.67 -67.11
CA PHE A 9 -2.89 41.34 -65.84
C PHE A 9 -4.11 42.11 -65.30
N SER A 10 -4.40 41.98 -63.99
CA SER A 10 -4.93 43.01 -63.06
C SER A 10 -5.93 42.45 -62.04
N ALA A 11 -5.43 41.88 -60.94
CA ALA A 11 -6.11 41.81 -59.64
C ALA A 11 -5.09 41.37 -58.57
N LEU A 12 -4.09 42.22 -58.32
CA LEU A 12 -3.20 42.09 -57.16
C LEU A 12 -3.41 43.31 -56.27
N LEU A 13 -4.59 43.39 -55.63
CA LEU A 13 -4.96 44.24 -54.50
C LEU A 13 -6.46 44.00 -54.24
N MET A 14 -6.79 43.58 -53.02
CA MET A 14 -8.11 43.17 -52.50
C MET A 14 -8.52 41.70 -52.76
N GLY A 15 -8.31 40.86 -51.74
CA GLY A 15 -8.93 39.54 -51.65
C GLY A 15 -8.04 38.45 -51.04
N ILE A 16 -7.70 38.59 -49.76
CA ILE A 16 -7.62 37.55 -48.70
C ILE A 16 -7.21 38.34 -47.44
N ALA A 17 -8.19 39.06 -46.88
CA ALA A 17 -8.19 39.47 -45.49
C ALA A 17 -9.31 38.65 -44.85
N GLY A 18 -8.96 37.48 -44.35
CA GLY A 18 -9.93 36.50 -43.88
C GLY A 18 -9.23 35.35 -43.15
N ALA A 19 -9.19 35.48 -41.83
CA ALA A 19 -9.05 34.42 -40.83
C ALA A 19 -7.75 33.58 -40.82
N TRP A 20 -6.68 34.19 -40.30
CA TRP A 20 -5.78 33.51 -39.36
C TRP A 20 -5.50 34.47 -38.19
N SER A 21 -6.56 34.80 -37.46
CA SER A 21 -6.39 35.19 -36.06
C SER A 21 -6.39 33.88 -35.30
N VAL A 22 -5.20 33.40 -34.92
CA VAL A 22 -5.12 32.39 -33.86
C VAL A 22 -5.71 33.09 -32.64
N CYS A 23 -6.95 32.73 -32.29
CA CYS A 23 -7.44 32.99 -30.96
C CYS A 23 -6.53 32.21 -30.02
N LEU A 24 -5.50 32.87 -29.49
CA LEU A 24 -5.03 32.57 -28.14
C LEU A 24 -6.29 32.67 -27.29
N ALA A 25 -6.85 31.51 -26.93
CA ALA A 25 -7.78 31.49 -25.81
C ALA A 25 -7.01 32.10 -24.65
N ASP A 26 -7.53 33.20 -24.09
CA ASP A 26 -6.98 33.77 -22.87
C ASP A 26 -6.81 32.63 -21.87
N ALA A 27 -5.61 32.47 -21.31
CA ALA A 27 -5.39 31.49 -20.27
C ALA A 27 -6.48 31.69 -19.20
N PRO A 28 -7.09 30.61 -18.69
CA PRO A 28 -8.08 30.75 -17.62
C PRO A 28 -7.45 31.58 -16.49
N PRO A 29 -8.23 32.47 -15.85
CA PRO A 29 -7.70 33.30 -14.78
C PRO A 29 -7.06 32.41 -13.71
N ALA A 30 -5.89 32.83 -13.20
CA ALA A 30 -5.19 32.08 -12.18
C ALA A 30 -6.13 31.84 -10.98
N PRO A 31 -6.14 30.62 -10.39
CA PRO A 31 -6.99 30.33 -9.25
C PRO A 31 -6.75 31.33 -8.12
N ARG A 32 -7.83 31.79 -7.50
CA ARG A 32 -7.82 32.84 -6.47
C ARG A 32 -7.71 32.22 -5.09
N VAL A 33 -6.68 32.61 -4.36
CA VAL A 33 -6.39 32.10 -3.02
C VAL A 33 -6.54 33.22 -2.02
N LEU A 34 -7.38 33.03 -1.01
CA LEU A 34 -7.50 33.96 0.12
C LEU A 34 -6.76 33.44 1.34
N LEU A 35 -5.82 34.23 1.84
CA LEU A 35 -5.18 34.01 3.14
C LEU A 35 -5.87 34.85 4.22
N ILE A 36 -6.40 34.20 5.25
CA ILE A 36 -7.04 34.83 6.41
C ILE A 36 -6.25 34.47 7.66
N GLY A 37 -5.65 35.42 8.35
CA GLY A 37 -5.07 35.05 9.65
C GLY A 37 -4.40 36.16 10.43
N ASP A 38 -3.76 35.75 11.51
CA ASP A 38 -3.07 36.65 12.43
C ASP A 38 -1.73 37.16 11.89
N SER A 39 -0.88 37.70 12.77
CA SER A 39 0.40 38.29 12.38
C SER A 39 1.41 37.30 11.82
N ILE A 40 1.25 36.00 12.07
CA ILE A 40 2.11 34.96 11.47
C ILE A 40 1.85 34.88 9.97
N SER A 41 0.56 34.92 9.59
CA SER A 41 0.17 34.92 8.18
C SER A 41 0.72 36.12 7.41
N ILE A 42 0.81 37.29 8.04
CA ILE A 42 1.43 38.49 7.45
C ILE A 42 2.87 38.19 7.06
N GLY A 43 3.62 37.49 7.93
CA GLY A 43 5.04 37.25 7.73
C GLY A 43 5.35 36.23 6.63
N TYR A 44 4.58 35.14 6.52
CA TYR A 44 4.82 34.12 5.48
C TYR A 44 4.22 34.49 4.12
N THR A 45 3.22 35.38 4.06
CA THR A 45 2.49 35.68 2.81
C THR A 45 3.39 36.09 1.64
N PRO A 46 4.38 37.01 1.78
CA PRO A 46 5.23 37.39 0.65
C PRO A 46 5.98 36.20 0.03
N PHE A 47 6.34 35.21 0.85
CA PHE A 47 7.00 33.99 0.37
C PHE A 47 6.01 33.02 -0.26
N VAL A 48 4.81 32.87 0.31
CA VAL A 48 3.74 32.05 -0.30
C VAL A 48 3.37 32.60 -1.67
N THR A 49 3.14 33.92 -1.78
CA THR A 49 2.88 34.61 -3.05
C THR A 49 4.02 34.38 -4.04
N SER A 50 5.29 34.49 -3.59
CA SER A 50 6.44 34.22 -4.46
C SER A 50 6.59 32.75 -4.85
N MET A 51 6.16 31.81 -4.01
CA MET A 51 6.24 30.37 -4.27
C MET A 51 5.12 29.88 -5.18
N LEU A 52 4.02 30.61 -5.26
CA LEU A 52 2.86 30.33 -6.12
C LEU A 52 2.77 31.30 -7.30
N ASP A 53 3.85 32.03 -7.59
CA ASP A 53 3.91 32.97 -8.71
C ASP A 53 3.72 32.20 -10.03
N GLY A 54 2.76 32.64 -10.84
CA GLY A 54 2.32 31.94 -12.04
C GLY A 54 1.42 30.71 -11.80
N GLU A 55 1.22 30.27 -10.56
CA GLU A 55 0.33 29.15 -10.20
C GLU A 55 -1.03 29.61 -9.64
N ALA A 56 -1.06 30.69 -8.86
CA ALA A 56 -2.27 31.20 -8.21
C ALA A 56 -2.20 32.71 -7.93
N ASP A 57 -3.35 33.38 -7.95
CA ASP A 57 -3.50 34.76 -7.47
C ASP A 57 -3.73 34.76 -5.94
N VAL A 58 -2.64 34.94 -5.18
CA VAL A 58 -2.66 34.92 -3.72
C VAL A 58 -2.98 36.31 -3.17
N THR A 59 -4.17 36.45 -2.60
CA THR A 59 -4.60 37.64 -1.86
C THR A 59 -4.65 37.35 -0.36
N ARG A 60 -4.16 38.29 0.46
CA ARG A 60 -4.36 38.25 1.92
C ARG A 60 -5.29 39.38 2.35
N ILE A 61 -6.10 39.14 3.38
CA ILE A 61 -6.91 40.17 4.05
C ILE A 61 -6.08 41.41 4.41
N LYS A 62 -6.73 42.59 4.42
CA LYS A 62 -6.07 43.82 4.90
C LYS A 62 -5.98 43.81 6.43
N GLY A 63 -4.77 43.94 6.96
CA GLY A 63 -4.52 43.95 8.41
C GLY A 63 -4.58 42.56 9.07
N ASN A 64 -4.68 42.51 10.39
CA ASN A 64 -4.67 41.27 11.17
C ASN A 64 -6.11 40.77 11.39
N ALA A 65 -6.35 39.46 11.26
CA ALA A 65 -7.67 38.88 11.49
C ALA A 65 -8.18 39.10 12.93
N ALA A 66 -7.27 39.22 13.90
CA ALA A 66 -7.52 39.28 15.33
C ALA A 66 -8.09 37.95 15.87
N SER A 67 -8.81 37.98 17.00
CA SER A 67 -9.42 36.77 17.57
C SER A 67 -10.60 36.28 16.72
N THR A 68 -10.98 35.01 16.90
CA THR A 68 -12.19 34.45 16.27
C THR A 68 -13.42 35.28 16.60
N THR A 69 -13.58 35.73 17.84
CA THR A 69 -14.70 36.60 18.29
C THR A 69 -14.79 37.89 17.47
N LYS A 70 -13.64 38.56 17.23
CA LYS A 70 -13.62 39.80 16.44
C LYS A 70 -13.80 39.54 14.95
N THR A 71 -13.21 38.46 14.44
CA THR A 71 -13.32 38.12 13.02
C THR A 71 -14.76 37.79 12.65
N LEU A 72 -15.47 37.07 13.52
CA LEU A 72 -16.85 36.66 13.29
C LEU A 72 -17.80 37.85 13.08
N GLN A 73 -17.56 38.98 13.76
CA GLN A 73 -18.35 40.20 13.62
C GLN A 73 -18.22 40.88 12.25
N ARG A 74 -17.17 40.55 11.49
CA ARG A 74 -16.83 41.17 10.20
C ARG A 74 -16.47 40.15 9.13
N ILE A 75 -16.92 38.90 9.27
CA ILE A 75 -16.51 37.82 8.37
C ILE A 75 -16.91 38.09 6.92
N ASP A 76 -18.05 38.77 6.71
CA ASP A 76 -18.49 39.18 5.37
C ASP A 76 -17.56 40.23 4.74
N GLU A 77 -17.09 41.20 5.53
CA GLU A 77 -16.08 42.17 5.06
C GLU A 77 -14.74 41.49 4.77
N VAL A 78 -14.41 40.44 5.51
CA VAL A 78 -13.17 39.67 5.37
C VAL A 78 -13.18 38.81 4.11
N LEU A 79 -14.32 38.19 3.80
CA LEU A 79 -14.51 37.38 2.59
C LEU A 79 -14.62 38.25 1.33
N GLY A 80 -15.27 39.42 1.45
CA GLY A 80 -15.62 40.26 0.32
C GLY A 80 -16.63 39.60 -0.62
N ASP A 81 -16.86 40.23 -1.76
CA ASP A 81 -17.84 39.76 -2.77
C ASP A 81 -17.20 38.87 -3.86
N GLU A 82 -15.88 38.71 -3.83
CA GLU A 82 -15.12 37.96 -4.82
C GLU A 82 -15.19 36.45 -4.57
N PRO A 83 -15.25 35.61 -5.63
CA PRO A 83 -15.15 34.17 -5.48
C PRO A 83 -13.71 33.74 -5.16
N TRP A 84 -13.58 32.67 -4.36
CA TRP A 84 -12.30 32.09 -3.95
C TRP A 84 -12.25 30.60 -4.29
N ASP A 85 -11.13 30.13 -4.84
CA ASP A 85 -10.91 28.71 -5.11
C ASP A 85 -10.39 27.99 -3.86
N VAL A 86 -9.51 28.66 -3.10
CA VAL A 86 -8.97 28.17 -1.82
C VAL A 86 -9.01 29.28 -0.79
N ILE A 87 -9.46 28.95 0.41
CA ILE A 87 -9.32 29.78 1.60
C ILE A 87 -8.40 29.05 2.58
N HIS A 88 -7.21 29.62 2.79
CA HIS A 88 -6.27 29.16 3.81
C HIS A 88 -6.34 30.10 5.01
N PHE A 89 -6.60 29.55 6.19
CA PHE A 89 -6.90 30.37 7.36
C PHE A 89 -6.21 29.91 8.65
N ASN A 90 -5.91 30.89 9.52
CA ASN A 90 -5.33 30.67 10.84
C ASN A 90 -5.95 31.62 11.86
N TRP A 91 -6.41 31.07 12.99
CA TRP A 91 -6.77 31.81 14.19
C TRP A 91 -6.28 31.06 15.43
N GLY A 92 -5.80 31.78 16.43
CA GLY A 92 -5.50 31.20 17.74
C GLY A 92 -4.60 32.06 18.61
N LEU A 93 -3.55 32.68 18.06
CA LEU A 93 -2.66 33.51 18.89
C LEU A 93 -3.38 34.68 19.55
N HIS A 94 -4.43 35.23 18.94
CA HIS A 94 -5.20 36.31 19.55
C HIS A 94 -6.20 35.82 20.59
N ASP A 95 -6.76 34.63 20.40
CA ASP A 95 -7.74 33.98 21.28
C ASP A 95 -7.08 33.53 22.59
N LEU A 96 -5.92 32.87 22.49
CA LEU A 96 -5.17 32.36 23.64
C LEU A 96 -4.37 33.42 24.41
N CYS A 97 -4.54 34.71 24.07
CA CYS A 97 -3.84 35.81 24.72
C CYS A 97 -4.57 36.30 25.97
N TYR A 98 -3.85 36.48 27.07
CA TYR A 98 -4.31 37.10 28.30
C TYR A 98 -4.11 38.61 28.23
N ARG A 99 -5.17 39.37 28.57
CA ARG A 99 -5.20 40.84 28.46
C ARG A 99 -5.77 41.46 29.71
N SER A 100 -5.25 42.63 30.07
CA SER A 100 -5.84 43.41 31.17
C SER A 100 -7.35 43.65 30.95
N PRO A 101 -8.19 43.53 32.00
CA PRO A 101 -9.62 43.81 31.92
C PRO A 101 -9.96 45.21 31.39
N ASP A 102 -9.06 46.18 31.56
CA ASP A 102 -9.23 47.57 31.12
C ASP A 102 -8.80 47.81 29.66
N SER A 103 -8.32 46.77 28.96
CA SER A 103 -7.79 46.92 27.60
C SER A 103 -8.92 47.05 26.56
N LYS A 104 -8.98 48.23 25.92
CA LYS A 104 -9.89 48.51 24.79
C LYS A 104 -9.26 48.27 23.40
N GLU A 105 -7.93 48.08 23.33
CA GLU A 105 -7.18 48.02 22.07
C GLU A 105 -6.41 46.70 21.88
N GLN A 106 -5.85 46.52 20.67
CA GLN A 106 -4.92 45.43 20.33
C GLN A 106 -3.56 45.66 21.01
N GLY A 107 -3.53 45.63 22.35
CA GLY A 107 -2.39 45.92 23.23
C GLY A 107 -2.68 45.52 24.68
N ASN A 108 -1.75 45.74 25.62
CA ASN A 108 -1.87 45.42 27.05
C ASN A 108 -2.04 43.92 27.38
N ARG A 109 -1.05 43.14 26.95
CA ARG A 109 -0.90 41.73 27.31
C ARG A 109 -0.49 41.65 28.78
N ASP A 110 -1.24 40.89 29.57
CA ASP A 110 -0.92 40.64 30.98
C ASP A 110 -1.24 39.18 31.28
N LYS A 111 -0.23 38.31 31.24
CA LYS A 111 -0.40 36.89 31.57
C LYS A 111 -0.64 36.63 33.06
N ILE A 112 -0.41 37.61 33.94
CA ILE A 112 -0.50 37.43 35.39
C ILE A 112 -1.87 37.88 35.91
N ASN A 113 -2.31 39.08 35.55
CA ASN A 113 -3.58 39.65 36.02
C ASN A 113 -4.62 39.83 34.91
N GLY A 114 -4.31 39.43 33.68
CA GLY A 114 -5.22 39.54 32.56
C GLY A 114 -6.23 38.40 32.48
N VAL A 115 -7.31 38.66 31.75
CA VAL A 115 -8.34 37.69 31.38
C VAL A 115 -8.05 37.17 29.98
N LEU A 116 -8.32 35.89 29.78
CA LEU A 116 -8.18 35.21 28.50
C LEU A 116 -9.10 35.88 27.44
N SER A 117 -8.56 36.17 26.26
CA SER A 117 -9.30 36.93 25.23
C SER A 117 -10.51 36.18 24.68
N THR A 118 -10.46 34.86 24.61
CA THR A 118 -11.57 33.99 24.20
C THR A 118 -11.38 32.66 24.90
N THR A 119 -12.38 32.11 25.60
CA THR A 119 -12.25 30.80 26.26
C THR A 119 -12.20 29.67 25.24
N LEU A 120 -11.76 28.46 25.62
CA LEU A 120 -11.75 27.30 24.72
C LEU A 120 -13.15 26.98 24.18
N ASP A 121 -14.19 27.00 25.04
CA ASP A 121 -15.57 26.76 24.63
C ASP A 121 -16.06 27.82 23.64
N GLN A 122 -15.75 29.10 23.90
CA GLN A 122 -16.12 30.19 23.00
C GLN A 122 -15.35 30.08 21.68
N TYR A 123 -14.08 29.70 21.71
CA TYR A 123 -13.25 29.48 20.54
C TYR A 123 -13.79 28.35 19.67
N GLU A 124 -14.21 27.23 20.27
CA GLU A 124 -14.87 26.12 19.57
C GLU A 124 -16.16 26.55 18.90
N GLN A 125 -17.03 27.29 19.60
CA GLN A 125 -18.29 27.81 19.05
C GLN A 125 -18.04 28.81 17.91
N ASN A 126 -17.09 29.72 18.09
CA ASN A 126 -16.74 30.70 17.07
C ASN A 126 -16.16 30.02 15.83
N LEU A 127 -15.27 29.03 16.00
CA LEU A 127 -14.68 28.30 14.87
C LEU A 127 -15.73 27.53 14.09
N ASN A 128 -16.66 26.83 14.75
CA ASN A 128 -17.76 26.17 14.06
C ASN A 128 -18.53 27.17 13.19
N THR A 129 -18.89 28.32 13.76
CA THR A 129 -19.63 29.36 13.03
C THR A 129 -18.80 29.95 11.89
N LEU A 130 -17.51 30.20 12.09
CA LEU A 130 -16.63 30.72 11.05
C LEU A 130 -16.48 29.72 9.90
N VAL A 131 -16.22 28.45 10.20
CA VAL A 131 -16.05 27.40 9.18
C VAL A 131 -17.33 27.25 8.36
N GLU A 132 -18.51 27.19 8.99
CA GLU A 132 -19.80 27.16 8.28
C GLU A 132 -20.00 28.36 7.34
N ARG A 133 -19.42 29.53 7.68
CA ARG A 133 -19.45 30.72 6.81
C ARG A 133 -18.46 30.62 5.67
N LEU A 134 -17.26 30.06 5.90
CA LEU A 134 -16.27 29.81 4.86
C LEU A 134 -16.78 28.76 3.87
N GLU A 135 -17.42 27.68 4.33
CA GLU A 135 -17.95 26.62 3.47
C GLU A 135 -18.98 27.14 2.47
N LYS A 136 -19.79 28.11 2.88
CA LYS A 136 -20.80 28.76 2.02
C LYS A 136 -20.21 29.51 0.83
N THR A 137 -18.90 29.79 0.83
CA THR A 137 -18.21 30.38 -0.32
C THR A 137 -17.97 29.39 -1.45
N GLY A 138 -18.03 28.08 -1.16
CA GLY A 138 -17.68 27.02 -2.10
C GLY A 138 -16.17 26.80 -2.29
N ALA A 139 -15.32 27.59 -1.60
CA ALA A 139 -13.87 27.44 -1.66
C ALA A 139 -13.40 26.16 -0.94
N LYS A 140 -12.29 25.58 -1.40
CA LYS A 140 -11.59 24.54 -0.65
C LYS A 140 -10.95 25.16 0.60
N LEU A 141 -11.20 24.57 1.75
CA LEU A 141 -10.79 25.11 3.04
C LEU A 141 -9.53 24.41 3.57
N ILE A 142 -8.55 25.21 3.98
CA ILE A 142 -7.33 24.71 4.64
C ILE A 142 -7.13 25.49 5.94
N TRP A 143 -7.14 24.80 7.06
CA TRP A 143 -6.81 25.38 8.35
C TRP A 143 -5.32 25.19 8.65
N ALA A 144 -4.64 26.28 8.99
CA ALA A 144 -3.29 26.25 9.54
C ALA A 144 -3.30 26.33 11.06
N SER A 145 -2.67 25.35 11.71
CA SER A 145 -2.56 25.31 13.16
C SER A 145 -1.79 26.51 13.73
N THR A 146 -2.09 26.88 14.96
CA THR A 146 -1.41 27.95 15.68
C THR A 146 0.04 27.55 15.93
N THR A 147 1.00 28.38 15.52
CA THR A 147 2.43 28.11 15.73
C THR A 147 2.81 28.16 17.21
N VAL A 148 3.96 27.56 17.54
CA VAL A 148 4.46 27.47 18.92
C VAL A 148 4.52 28.82 19.64
N VAL A 149 4.03 28.83 20.87
CA VAL A 149 4.25 29.91 21.84
C VAL A 149 5.57 29.66 22.56
N PRO A 150 6.60 30.49 22.35
CA PRO A 150 7.91 30.28 22.98
C PRO A 150 7.86 30.61 24.47
N GLU A 151 8.77 29.99 25.22
CA GLU A 151 9.01 30.36 26.61
C GLU A 151 9.35 31.85 26.74
N GLY A 152 8.79 32.49 27.77
CA GLY A 152 9.01 33.92 28.03
C GLY A 152 8.07 34.87 27.29
N GLU A 153 7.10 34.39 26.49
CA GLU A 153 6.10 35.27 25.86
C GLU A 153 5.32 36.08 26.93
N ALA A 154 5.02 37.33 26.60
CA ALA A 154 4.50 38.30 27.57
C ALA A 154 3.00 38.13 27.87
N GLY A 155 2.23 37.52 26.97
CA GLY A 155 0.77 37.47 27.03
C GLY A 155 0.12 36.10 26.93
N ARG A 156 0.91 35.02 26.84
CA ARG A 156 0.42 33.67 26.54
C ARG A 156 1.20 32.66 27.36
N PHE A 157 0.53 31.59 27.79
CA PHE A 157 1.21 30.47 28.43
C PHE A 157 1.63 29.44 27.39
N VAL A 158 2.82 28.87 27.58
CA VAL A 158 3.27 27.70 26.84
C VAL A 158 2.29 26.55 27.08
N GLY A 159 1.89 25.85 26.03
CA GLY A 159 0.92 24.76 26.09
C GLY A 159 -0.53 25.19 25.84
N ASP A 160 -0.85 26.48 25.87
CA ASP A 160 -2.18 26.93 25.44
C ASP A 160 -2.34 26.82 23.91
N ASP A 161 -1.29 27.09 23.14
CA ASP A 161 -1.22 26.74 21.71
C ASP A 161 -1.64 25.29 21.42
N VAL A 162 -1.14 24.33 22.21
CA VAL A 162 -1.53 22.92 22.09
C VAL A 162 -3.02 22.70 22.38
N LYS A 163 -3.55 23.31 23.46
CA LYS A 163 -4.97 23.17 23.82
C LYS A 163 -5.90 23.74 22.75
N TYR A 164 -5.57 24.92 22.21
CA TYR A 164 -6.37 25.57 21.18
C TYR A 164 -6.28 24.82 19.85
N ASN A 165 -5.09 24.34 19.47
CA ASN A 165 -4.94 23.49 18.29
C ASN A 165 -5.73 22.19 18.43
N ALA A 166 -5.80 21.59 19.62
CA ALA A 166 -6.61 20.39 19.84
C ALA A 166 -8.13 20.67 19.69
N VAL A 167 -8.61 21.83 20.14
CA VAL A 167 -10.00 22.26 19.89
C VAL A 167 -10.25 22.49 18.40
N ALA A 168 -9.40 23.28 17.76
CA ALA A 168 -9.53 23.60 16.35
C ALA A 168 -9.48 22.34 15.46
N ALA A 169 -8.56 21.42 15.74
CA ALA A 169 -8.45 20.15 15.00
C ALA A 169 -9.73 19.32 15.06
N ARG A 170 -10.42 19.28 16.22
CA ARG A 170 -11.73 18.60 16.32
C ARG A 170 -12.79 19.28 15.46
N VAL A 171 -12.84 20.61 15.46
CA VAL A 171 -13.77 21.36 14.60
C VAL A 171 -13.45 21.10 13.12
N MET A 172 -12.19 21.18 12.72
CA MET A 172 -11.80 20.91 11.32
C MET A 172 -12.14 19.49 10.90
N GLN A 173 -11.94 18.50 11.77
CA GLN A 173 -12.33 17.12 11.52
C GLN A 173 -13.85 16.97 11.33
N GLN A 174 -14.65 17.65 12.15
CA GLN A 174 -16.12 17.63 12.05
C GLN A 174 -16.61 18.21 10.72
N HIS A 175 -15.96 19.25 10.21
CA HIS A 175 -16.33 19.94 8.96
C HIS A 175 -15.56 19.42 7.73
N GLY A 176 -14.71 18.40 7.88
CA GLY A 176 -13.91 17.87 6.76
C GLY A 176 -12.89 18.86 6.17
N VAL A 177 -12.43 19.84 6.97
CA VAL A 177 -11.46 20.85 6.55
C VAL A 177 -10.04 20.28 6.58
N ALA A 178 -9.25 20.53 5.53
CA ALA A 178 -7.86 20.09 5.46
C ALA A 178 -6.99 20.79 6.51
N VAL A 179 -6.02 20.06 7.08
CA VAL A 179 -5.13 20.58 8.12
C VAL A 179 -3.72 20.79 7.59
N ASN A 180 -3.18 21.98 7.81
CA ASN A 180 -1.79 22.33 7.59
C ASN A 180 -1.13 22.60 8.96
N ASP A 181 -0.35 21.63 9.45
CA ASP A 181 0.17 21.68 10.81
C ASP A 181 1.42 22.55 10.97
N LEU A 182 1.23 23.87 11.04
CA LEU A 182 2.32 24.83 11.26
C LEU A 182 2.89 24.79 12.68
N TYR A 183 2.15 24.22 13.65
CA TYR A 183 2.66 23.97 15.00
C TYR A 183 3.84 23.00 14.95
N GLU A 184 3.66 21.82 14.36
CA GLU A 184 4.72 20.82 14.26
C GLU A 184 5.93 21.37 13.50
N VAL A 185 5.69 22.10 12.41
CA VAL A 185 6.76 22.76 11.64
C VAL A 185 7.53 23.75 12.51
N SER A 186 6.84 24.67 13.18
CA SER A 186 7.47 25.70 14.02
C SER A 186 8.10 25.14 15.31
N ALA A 187 7.63 24.01 15.82
CA ALA A 187 8.23 23.32 16.98
C ALA A 187 9.63 22.78 16.69
N SER A 188 9.93 22.50 15.42
CA SER A 188 11.26 22.05 14.98
C SER A 188 12.26 23.20 14.78
N PHE A 189 11.82 24.46 14.88
CA PHE A 189 12.67 25.60 14.52
C PHE A 189 13.73 25.90 15.60
N PRO A 190 15.01 26.10 15.21
CA PRO A 190 16.01 26.63 16.13
C PRO A 190 15.66 28.06 16.56
N ALA A 191 16.17 28.48 17.73
CA ALA A 191 15.95 29.83 18.27
C ALA A 191 16.32 30.97 17.30
N THR A 192 17.26 30.73 16.36
CA THR A 192 17.67 31.68 15.32
C THR A 192 16.59 31.98 14.27
N ASP A 193 15.56 31.16 14.19
CA ASP A 193 14.42 31.37 13.29
C ASP A 193 13.32 32.25 13.92
N PHE A 194 13.44 32.60 15.21
CA PHE A 194 12.56 33.53 15.90
C PHE A 194 13.18 34.94 15.94
N VAL A 195 12.36 35.98 15.93
CA VAL A 195 12.84 37.39 16.01
C VAL A 195 13.63 37.65 17.30
N GLY A 196 13.30 36.93 18.38
CA GLY A 196 14.02 36.98 19.64
C GLY A 196 13.36 36.09 20.70
N PRO A 197 13.99 35.94 21.87
CA PRO A 197 13.45 35.16 22.99
C PRO A 197 12.05 35.64 23.38
N GLY A 198 11.12 34.71 23.60
CA GLY A 198 9.74 35.02 23.97
C GLY A 198 8.92 35.72 22.89
N ASN A 199 9.37 35.78 21.63
CA ASN A 199 8.63 36.39 20.53
C ASN A 199 8.01 35.32 19.62
N VAL A 200 6.69 35.38 19.43
CA VAL A 200 5.93 34.48 18.53
C VAL A 200 6.26 34.67 17.05
N HIS A 201 6.92 35.77 16.67
CA HIS A 201 7.23 36.07 15.27
C HIS A 201 8.57 35.48 14.85
N PHE A 202 8.65 35.15 13.57
CA PHE A 202 9.81 34.52 12.96
C PHE A 202 10.69 35.53 12.23
N THR A 203 11.96 35.19 12.04
CA THR A 203 12.85 35.93 11.16
C THR A 203 12.41 35.75 9.70
N ARG A 204 13.01 36.52 8.78
CA ARG A 204 12.80 36.32 7.34
C ARG A 204 13.03 34.86 6.90
N ALA A 205 14.05 34.21 7.47
CA ALA A 205 14.36 32.80 7.19
C ALA A 205 13.29 31.86 7.76
N GLY A 206 12.85 32.08 9.01
CA GLY A 206 11.78 31.29 9.62
C GLY A 206 10.45 31.41 8.87
N TYR A 207 10.06 32.62 8.44
CA TYR A 207 8.86 32.80 7.63
C TYR A 207 8.95 32.14 6.26
N LYS A 208 10.13 32.14 5.62
CA LYS A 208 10.33 31.38 4.37
C LYS A 208 10.15 29.88 4.59
N LYS A 209 10.59 29.34 5.73
CA LYS A 209 10.36 27.93 6.10
C LYS A 209 8.89 27.63 6.33
N LEU A 210 8.15 28.50 7.02
CA LEU A 210 6.69 28.36 7.22
C LEU A 210 5.90 28.49 5.92
N ALA A 211 6.36 29.29 4.96
CA ALA A 211 5.69 29.47 3.70
C ALA A 211 5.67 28.20 2.83
N ALA A 212 6.68 27.34 2.93
CA ALA A 212 6.78 26.13 2.14
C ALA A 212 5.59 25.15 2.35
N PRO A 213 5.25 24.71 3.58
CA PRO A 213 4.08 23.87 3.81
C PRO A 213 2.76 24.59 3.50
N VAL A 214 2.68 25.92 3.65
CA VAL A 214 1.51 26.70 3.23
C VAL A 214 1.32 26.64 1.72
N ALA A 215 2.34 26.97 0.94
CA ALA A 215 2.29 26.92 -0.51
C ALA A 215 1.94 25.50 -1.00
N GLU A 216 2.55 24.46 -0.43
CA GLU A 216 2.28 23.08 -0.85
C GLU A 216 0.85 22.62 -0.52
N SER A 217 0.32 23.01 0.64
CA SER A 217 -1.08 22.73 0.98
C SER A 217 -2.05 23.41 0.00
N ILE A 218 -1.73 24.64 -0.42
CA ILE A 218 -2.53 25.40 -1.38
C ILE A 218 -2.43 24.76 -2.77
N ARG A 219 -1.23 24.36 -3.24
CA ARG A 219 -1.08 23.61 -4.50
C ARG A 219 -1.92 22.33 -4.48
N THR A 220 -1.85 21.58 -3.39
CA THR A 220 -2.61 20.33 -3.23
C THR A 220 -4.11 20.58 -3.33
N ALA A 221 -4.61 21.67 -2.73
CA ALA A 221 -6.01 22.05 -2.85
C ALA A 221 -6.36 22.59 -4.25
N LEU A 222 -5.48 23.34 -4.90
CA LEU A 222 -5.70 23.87 -6.25
C LEU A 222 -5.60 22.83 -7.35
N ARG A 223 -4.91 21.71 -7.10
CA ARG A 223 -5.01 20.54 -7.96
C ARG A 223 -6.49 20.16 -8.05
N GLN A 224 -7.05 20.33 -9.24
CA GLN A 224 -8.35 19.74 -9.53
C GLN A 224 -8.21 18.23 -9.27
N PRO A 225 -9.17 17.55 -8.61
CA PRO A 225 -9.31 16.13 -8.90
C PRO A 225 -9.42 16.07 -10.41
N ALA A 226 -8.56 15.31 -11.09
CA ALA A 226 -8.46 15.33 -12.54
C ALA A 226 -9.86 15.16 -13.16
N THR A 227 -10.50 16.28 -13.53
CA THR A 227 -11.79 16.32 -14.18
C THR A 227 -11.54 16.77 -15.61
N ASP A 228 -11.55 15.76 -16.48
CA ASP A 228 -12.05 15.80 -17.85
C ASP A 228 -11.28 16.59 -18.92
N LYS A 229 -9.97 16.79 -18.76
CA LYS A 229 -9.11 17.24 -19.88
C LYS A 229 -7.72 16.61 -20.02
N ALA A 230 -7.44 15.51 -19.33
CA ALA A 230 -6.63 14.47 -19.94
C ALA A 230 -7.60 13.56 -20.68
N GLU A 231 -7.39 13.29 -21.97
CA GLU A 231 -7.94 12.05 -22.51
C GLU A 231 -7.43 10.91 -21.62
N SER A 232 -8.34 10.44 -20.77
CA SER A 232 -8.46 9.16 -20.07
C SER A 232 -7.28 8.19 -20.14
N ARG A 233 -6.06 8.59 -19.77
CA ARG A 233 -4.97 7.63 -19.64
C ARG A 233 -5.29 6.74 -18.44
N PRO A 234 -5.40 5.41 -18.62
CA PRO A 234 -5.57 4.50 -17.49
C PRO A 234 -4.44 4.68 -16.46
N PRO A 235 -4.69 4.46 -15.16
CA PRO A 235 -3.66 4.64 -14.14
C PRO A 235 -2.52 3.64 -14.32
N ASN A 236 -1.32 3.98 -13.85
CA ASN A 236 -0.28 2.98 -13.70
C ASN A 236 -0.59 2.09 -12.48
N ILE A 237 -0.10 0.87 -12.49
CA ILE A 237 -0.36 -0.11 -11.44
C ILE A 237 0.95 -0.83 -11.10
N VAL A 238 1.32 -0.84 -9.82
CA VAL A 238 2.45 -1.60 -9.31
C VAL A 238 1.96 -2.57 -8.25
N VAL A 239 2.22 -3.86 -8.45
CA VAL A 239 1.95 -4.90 -7.45
C VAL A 239 3.28 -5.42 -6.92
N VAL A 240 3.52 -5.25 -5.63
CA VAL A 240 4.65 -5.82 -4.91
C VAL A 240 4.17 -7.06 -4.16
N LEU A 241 4.72 -8.22 -4.52
CA LEU A 241 4.42 -9.51 -3.92
C LEU A 241 5.69 -10.11 -3.31
N VAL A 242 5.77 -10.15 -1.98
CA VAL A 242 6.93 -10.67 -1.26
C VAL A 242 6.78 -12.18 -1.02
N ASP A 243 7.89 -12.92 -1.06
CA ASP A 243 7.92 -14.38 -0.83
C ASP A 243 8.13 -14.69 0.66
N ASP A 244 7.24 -15.47 1.27
CA ASP A 244 7.34 -15.91 2.68
C ASP A 244 7.37 -14.79 3.74
N LEU A 245 6.89 -13.58 3.44
CA LEU A 245 6.84 -12.49 4.42
C LEU A 245 5.66 -12.69 5.39
N GLY A 246 5.98 -12.81 6.68
CA GLY A 246 5.00 -12.98 7.75
C GLY A 246 4.18 -11.71 8.01
N TRP A 247 2.97 -11.89 8.55
CA TRP A 247 2.04 -10.78 8.78
C TRP A 247 2.57 -9.71 9.76
N MET A 248 3.44 -10.09 10.70
CA MET A 248 4.10 -9.21 11.68
C MET A 248 5.52 -8.83 11.28
N ASP A 249 5.92 -9.06 10.03
CA ASP A 249 7.30 -8.83 9.61
C ASP A 249 7.59 -7.36 9.23
N LEU A 250 6.64 -6.45 9.45
CA LEU A 250 6.75 -5.03 9.12
C LEU A 250 6.57 -4.15 10.36
N GLY A 251 7.22 -2.98 10.37
CA GLY A 251 7.07 -1.98 11.43
C GLY A 251 5.60 -1.57 11.62
N CYS A 252 4.91 -1.24 10.53
CA CYS A 252 3.49 -0.88 10.55
C CYS A 252 2.54 -2.01 10.95
N GLN A 253 3.02 -3.27 11.00
CA GLN A 253 2.27 -4.41 11.51
C GLN A 253 2.60 -4.73 12.97
N GLY A 254 3.59 -4.06 13.57
CA GLY A 254 3.95 -4.21 14.98
C GLY A 254 5.23 -4.99 15.22
N SER A 255 6.08 -5.19 14.21
CA SER A 255 7.44 -5.66 14.45
C SER A 255 8.21 -4.68 15.33
N ASP A 256 8.78 -5.17 16.43
CA ASP A 256 9.69 -4.39 17.28
C ASP A 256 11.15 -4.47 16.78
N PHE A 257 11.43 -5.44 15.89
CA PHE A 257 12.76 -5.78 15.42
C PHE A 257 13.05 -5.26 14.02
N TYR A 258 12.27 -5.70 13.02
CA TYR A 258 12.47 -5.38 11.62
C TYR A 258 12.15 -3.91 11.35
N LYS A 259 12.96 -3.23 10.52
CA LYS A 259 12.76 -1.82 10.18
C LYS A 259 12.35 -1.69 8.71
N THR A 260 11.17 -1.12 8.49
CA THR A 260 10.57 -0.98 7.15
C THR A 260 10.00 0.42 6.93
N PRO A 261 10.80 1.50 7.06
CA PRO A 261 10.29 2.86 7.00
C PRO A 261 9.61 3.23 5.67
N ASN A 262 10.04 2.66 4.54
CA ASN A 262 9.41 2.96 3.24
C ASN A 262 8.04 2.27 3.09
N ILE A 263 7.92 1.01 3.53
CA ILE A 263 6.64 0.28 3.56
C ILE A 263 5.71 0.88 4.62
N ASP A 264 6.25 1.35 5.75
CA ASP A 264 5.47 2.04 6.78
C ASP A 264 4.93 3.38 6.24
N ARG A 265 5.73 4.10 5.44
CA ARG A 265 5.29 5.29 4.70
C ARG A 265 4.22 4.96 3.66
N LEU A 266 4.35 3.85 2.93
CA LEU A 266 3.33 3.36 2.01
C LEU A 266 1.98 3.14 2.72
N ALA A 267 2.02 2.47 3.89
CA ALA A 267 0.85 2.25 4.72
C ALA A 267 0.26 3.56 5.26
N ALA A 268 1.09 4.47 5.75
CA ALA A 268 0.66 5.78 6.25
C ALA A 268 0.04 6.65 5.15
N GLY A 269 0.46 6.51 3.89
CA GLY A 269 -0.11 7.22 2.75
C GLY A 269 -1.38 6.57 2.16
N GLY A 270 -1.82 5.41 2.67
CA GLY A 270 -2.92 4.66 2.08
C GLY A 270 -3.79 3.93 3.12
N ILE A 271 -4.28 2.76 2.71
CA ILE A 271 -5.09 1.87 3.55
C ILE A 271 -4.35 0.54 3.77
N ARG A 272 -4.23 0.11 5.02
CA ARG A 272 -3.67 -1.19 5.41
C ARG A 272 -4.76 -2.09 5.97
N PHE A 273 -4.76 -3.35 5.55
CA PHE A 273 -5.71 -4.35 6.02
C PHE A 273 -5.09 -5.24 7.09
N THR A 274 -5.78 -5.41 8.21
CA THR A 274 -5.32 -6.30 9.30
C THR A 274 -5.73 -7.75 9.06
N ASN A 275 -6.83 -7.98 8.34
CA ASN A 275 -7.36 -9.28 7.93
C ASN A 275 -7.04 -9.57 6.44
N GLY A 276 -5.78 -9.35 6.03
CA GLY A 276 -5.29 -9.71 4.70
C GLY A 276 -4.85 -11.18 4.62
N TYR A 277 -5.32 -11.91 3.62
CA TYR A 277 -5.02 -13.34 3.45
C TYR A 277 -4.38 -13.66 2.11
N ALA A 278 -3.42 -14.58 2.11
CA ALA A 278 -3.01 -15.31 0.92
C ALA A 278 -4.10 -16.32 0.52
N ALA A 279 -4.21 -16.65 -0.77
CA ALA A 279 -5.18 -17.64 -1.24
C ALA A 279 -4.79 -19.08 -0.86
N CYS A 280 -3.55 -19.29 -0.43
CA CYS A 280 -3.03 -20.56 0.05
C CYS A 280 -1.91 -20.35 1.09
N ALA A 281 -1.61 -21.38 1.87
CA ALA A 281 -0.50 -21.35 2.83
C ALA A 281 0.89 -21.54 2.18
N VAL A 282 0.97 -21.59 0.85
CA VAL A 282 2.19 -21.83 0.06
C VAL A 282 2.18 -21.01 -1.22
N CYS A 283 3.35 -20.90 -1.86
CA CYS A 283 3.66 -19.91 -2.89
C CYS A 283 2.88 -20.04 -4.21
N SER A 284 3.11 -21.07 -5.03
CA SER A 284 2.55 -21.18 -6.40
C SER A 284 1.02 -21.05 -6.47
N PRO A 285 0.24 -21.68 -5.58
CA PRO A 285 -1.21 -21.54 -5.54
C PRO A 285 -1.68 -20.09 -5.36
N THR A 286 -1.04 -19.33 -4.45
CA THR A 286 -1.38 -17.91 -4.26
C THR A 286 -0.97 -17.07 -5.47
N ARG A 287 0.18 -17.36 -6.09
CA ARG A 287 0.65 -16.65 -7.30
C ARG A 287 -0.32 -16.86 -8.47
N ALA A 288 -0.79 -18.09 -8.66
CA ALA A 288 -1.80 -18.42 -9.65
C ALA A 288 -3.14 -17.73 -9.35
N ALA A 289 -3.57 -17.72 -8.10
CA ALA A 289 -4.80 -17.07 -7.66
C ALA A 289 -4.77 -15.54 -7.83
N LEU A 290 -3.61 -14.92 -7.57
CA LEU A 290 -3.40 -13.49 -7.81
C LEU A 290 -3.50 -13.16 -9.30
N GLN A 291 -2.89 -13.95 -10.18
CA GLN A 291 -2.95 -13.73 -11.63
C GLN A 291 -4.35 -13.88 -12.20
N THR A 292 -5.14 -14.81 -11.67
CA THR A 292 -6.40 -15.26 -12.30
C THR A 292 -7.64 -14.74 -11.60
N GLY A 293 -7.51 -14.25 -10.36
CA GLY A 293 -8.64 -13.87 -9.52
C GLY A 293 -9.51 -15.06 -9.08
N ARG A 294 -8.96 -16.27 -9.16
CA ARG A 294 -9.69 -17.53 -8.93
C ARG A 294 -9.08 -18.31 -7.79
N TYR A 295 -9.89 -19.11 -7.12
CA TYR A 295 -9.39 -20.00 -6.08
C TYR A 295 -8.36 -21.01 -6.64
N PRO A 296 -7.31 -21.35 -5.87
CA PRO A 296 -6.29 -22.30 -6.31
C PRO A 296 -6.83 -23.66 -6.78
N HIS A 297 -7.88 -24.18 -6.15
CA HIS A 297 -8.50 -25.45 -6.54
C HIS A 297 -9.32 -25.38 -7.83
N ARG A 298 -9.74 -24.18 -8.26
CA ARG A 298 -10.33 -23.99 -9.60
C ARG A 298 -9.26 -23.91 -10.69
N VAL A 299 -8.14 -23.26 -10.38
CA VAL A 299 -6.98 -23.14 -11.28
C VAL A 299 -6.24 -24.48 -11.42
N GLY A 300 -6.35 -25.36 -10.41
CA GLY A 300 -5.68 -26.66 -10.37
C GLY A 300 -4.30 -26.64 -9.70
N VAL A 301 -3.77 -25.45 -9.36
CA VAL A 301 -2.49 -25.26 -8.66
C VAL A 301 -2.74 -25.18 -7.16
N THR A 302 -2.62 -26.31 -6.46
CA THR A 302 -3.01 -26.42 -5.02
C THR A 302 -1.87 -26.78 -4.06
N ASP A 303 -0.65 -26.97 -4.56
CA ASP A 303 0.60 -26.99 -3.79
C ASP A 303 1.68 -26.22 -4.55
N TRP A 304 2.84 -26.00 -3.93
CA TRP A 304 3.97 -25.35 -4.60
C TRP A 304 4.50 -26.23 -5.72
N ILE A 305 4.66 -25.65 -6.91
CA ILE A 305 5.15 -26.36 -8.10
C ILE A 305 6.63 -26.69 -7.90
N ARG A 306 7.05 -27.91 -8.21
CA ARG A 306 8.48 -28.25 -8.14
C ARG A 306 9.21 -27.65 -9.34
N SER A 307 10.23 -26.85 -9.08
CA SER A 307 11.17 -26.37 -10.10
C SER A 307 11.85 -27.57 -10.77
N ARG A 308 12.33 -27.44 -12.01
CA ARG A 308 12.92 -28.59 -12.74
C ARG A 308 14.06 -29.26 -11.98
N PHE A 309 14.92 -28.47 -11.35
CA PHE A 309 16.03 -28.97 -10.53
C PHE A 309 15.60 -29.76 -9.28
N GLN A 310 14.32 -29.68 -8.88
CA GLN A 310 13.75 -30.39 -7.73
C GLN A 310 13.03 -31.70 -8.13
N ARG A 311 12.98 -32.03 -9.43
CA ARG A 311 12.25 -33.19 -9.95
C ARG A 311 13.12 -34.44 -10.13
N GLY A 312 14.38 -34.41 -9.68
CA GLY A 312 15.26 -35.59 -9.74
C GLY A 312 15.58 -36.06 -11.15
N GLY A 313 15.72 -35.12 -12.10
CA GLY A 313 16.04 -35.42 -13.50
C GLY A 313 14.83 -35.70 -14.39
N MET A 314 13.60 -35.73 -13.84
CA MET A 314 12.40 -35.71 -14.68
C MET A 314 12.32 -34.38 -15.43
N GLY A 315 12.20 -34.44 -16.75
CA GLY A 315 11.99 -33.26 -17.59
C GLY A 315 10.57 -32.69 -17.45
N THR A 316 10.19 -31.88 -18.42
CA THR A 316 8.83 -31.37 -18.56
C THR A 316 7.95 -32.46 -19.21
N PRO A 317 6.89 -32.95 -18.55
CA PRO A 317 5.96 -33.88 -19.18
C PRO A 317 5.13 -33.21 -20.28
N GLU A 318 4.44 -34.00 -21.10
CA GLU A 318 3.56 -33.49 -22.18
C GLU A 318 2.29 -32.83 -21.64
N GLU A 319 1.78 -33.29 -20.49
CA GLU A 319 0.57 -32.77 -19.86
C GLU A 319 0.72 -32.72 -18.33
N ASN A 320 -0.06 -31.85 -17.69
CA ASN A 320 -0.17 -31.84 -16.23
C ASN A 320 -0.79 -33.15 -15.73
N PRO A 321 -0.30 -33.72 -14.60
CA PRO A 321 -0.79 -34.98 -14.09
C PRO A 321 -2.26 -34.86 -13.67
N THR A 322 -3.09 -35.82 -14.08
CA THR A 322 -4.51 -35.87 -13.70
C THR A 322 -4.80 -36.95 -12.66
N GLN A 323 -3.95 -37.97 -12.52
CA GLN A 323 -4.22 -39.09 -11.63
C GLN A 323 -3.98 -38.77 -10.16
N TYR A 324 -4.85 -39.28 -9.28
CA TYR A 324 -4.67 -39.16 -7.84
C TYR A 324 -3.39 -39.88 -7.37
N VAL A 325 -2.69 -39.30 -6.40
CA VAL A 325 -1.41 -39.80 -5.87
C VAL A 325 -1.52 -40.16 -4.40
N GLY A 326 -0.91 -41.28 -4.00
CA GLY A 326 -0.80 -41.68 -2.60
C GLY A 326 -0.22 -43.08 -2.45
N GLY A 327 1.01 -43.19 -1.97
CA GLY A 327 1.67 -44.48 -1.77
C GLY A 327 1.09 -45.29 -0.61
N LYS A 328 1.51 -46.55 -0.45
CA LYS A 328 1.02 -47.51 0.58
C LYS A 328 1.10 -47.01 2.03
N GLY A 329 1.91 -45.99 2.30
CA GLY A 329 2.05 -45.35 3.62
C GLY A 329 1.10 -44.16 3.87
N ARG A 330 0.26 -43.78 2.91
CA ARG A 330 -0.68 -42.64 3.02
C ARG A 330 -2.12 -43.16 3.07
N LYS A 331 -2.90 -42.67 4.05
CA LYS A 331 -4.31 -43.08 4.23
C LYS A 331 -5.23 -42.55 3.13
N LEU A 332 -4.85 -41.44 2.52
CA LEU A 332 -5.60 -40.78 1.46
C LEU A 332 -4.83 -40.78 0.15
N LEU A 333 -5.58 -40.89 -0.92
CA LEU A 333 -5.19 -40.45 -2.25
C LEU A 333 -5.49 -38.96 -2.36
N CYS A 334 -4.51 -38.17 -2.77
CA CYS A 334 -4.59 -36.73 -2.99
C CYS A 334 -4.63 -36.42 -4.49
N PRO A 335 -5.19 -35.28 -4.91
CA PRO A 335 -4.94 -34.76 -6.26
C PRO A 335 -3.44 -34.63 -6.49
N PRO A 336 -2.96 -34.84 -7.72
CA PRO A 336 -1.56 -34.60 -8.03
C PRO A 336 -1.26 -33.11 -7.94
N ASN A 337 -0.01 -32.78 -7.65
CA ASN A 337 0.50 -31.42 -7.78
C ASN A 337 0.85 -31.16 -9.26
N PRO A 338 0.42 -30.04 -9.87
CA PRO A 338 0.79 -29.74 -11.25
C PRO A 338 2.26 -29.34 -11.40
N TYR A 339 2.70 -29.31 -12.65
CA TYR A 339 4.01 -28.81 -13.07
C TYR A 339 3.96 -27.36 -13.59
N TRP A 340 2.78 -26.86 -13.96
CA TRP A 340 2.57 -25.47 -14.41
C TRP A 340 1.10 -25.03 -14.20
N MET A 341 0.85 -23.72 -14.28
CA MET A 341 -0.48 -23.15 -14.50
C MET A 341 -0.81 -23.21 -16.00
N GLU A 342 -2.02 -23.64 -16.36
CA GLU A 342 -2.42 -23.79 -17.76
C GLU A 342 -2.54 -22.43 -18.47
N HIS A 343 -2.24 -22.41 -19.78
CA HIS A 343 -2.29 -21.19 -20.60
C HIS A 343 -3.71 -20.71 -20.90
N GLU A 344 -4.71 -21.60 -20.74
CA GLU A 344 -6.11 -21.22 -20.85
C GLU A 344 -6.54 -20.24 -19.75
N GLU A 345 -5.80 -20.16 -18.63
CA GLU A 345 -6.03 -19.17 -17.58
C GLU A 345 -5.59 -17.77 -18.04
N LEU A 346 -6.48 -16.80 -17.87
CA LEU A 346 -6.21 -15.41 -18.21
C LEU A 346 -5.57 -14.69 -17.03
N THR A 347 -4.39 -14.13 -17.26
CA THR A 347 -3.64 -13.35 -16.28
C THR A 347 -4.04 -11.88 -16.26
N ILE A 348 -3.70 -11.17 -15.17
CA ILE A 348 -3.85 -9.71 -15.07
C ILE A 348 -3.19 -9.01 -16.28
N ALA A 349 -1.99 -9.45 -16.66
CA ALA A 349 -1.22 -8.84 -17.73
C ALA A 349 -1.91 -8.98 -19.09
N GLU A 350 -2.47 -10.15 -19.42
CA GLU A 350 -3.23 -10.34 -20.66
C GLU A 350 -4.46 -9.45 -20.70
N LEU A 351 -5.24 -9.44 -19.61
CA LEU A 351 -6.47 -8.66 -19.54
C LEU A 351 -6.22 -7.16 -19.66
N LEU A 352 -5.18 -6.62 -19.03
CA LEU A 352 -4.85 -5.19 -19.13
C LEU A 352 -4.26 -4.82 -20.49
N ARG A 353 -3.35 -5.63 -21.01
CA ARG A 353 -2.73 -5.39 -22.32
C ARG A 353 -3.78 -5.43 -23.42
N ASP A 354 -4.63 -6.45 -23.43
CA ASP A 354 -5.57 -6.67 -24.53
C ASP A 354 -6.76 -5.69 -24.49
N ALA A 355 -7.15 -5.22 -23.30
CA ALA A 355 -8.28 -4.30 -23.15
C ALA A 355 -7.89 -2.81 -23.22
N LYS A 356 -6.68 -2.44 -22.79
CA LYS A 356 -6.28 -1.04 -22.56
C LYS A 356 -4.84 -0.72 -22.99
N ASP A 357 -4.19 -1.60 -23.76
CA ASP A 357 -2.83 -1.42 -24.29
C ASP A 357 -1.77 -1.12 -23.22
N TYR A 358 -1.93 -1.70 -22.02
CA TYR A 358 -0.95 -1.54 -20.95
C TYR A 358 0.42 -2.10 -21.35
N ARG A 359 1.47 -1.39 -20.93
CA ARG A 359 2.81 -1.98 -20.80
C ARG A 359 2.83 -2.95 -19.64
N THR A 360 3.29 -4.19 -19.85
CA THR A 360 3.24 -5.23 -18.83
C THR A 360 4.64 -5.76 -18.51
N GLY A 361 5.09 -5.54 -17.28
CA GLY A 361 6.41 -5.96 -16.80
C GLY A 361 6.34 -6.91 -15.61
N TYR A 362 7.16 -7.96 -15.64
CA TYR A 362 7.34 -8.88 -14.53
C TYR A 362 8.78 -8.86 -14.03
N VAL A 363 8.96 -8.71 -12.72
CA VAL A 363 10.28 -8.70 -12.07
C VAL A 363 10.28 -9.71 -10.91
N GLY A 364 11.27 -10.60 -10.87
CA GLY A 364 11.48 -11.55 -9.77
C GLY A 364 10.80 -12.91 -9.96
N LYS A 365 10.46 -13.57 -8.86
CA LYS A 365 9.95 -14.95 -8.78
C LYS A 365 8.60 -15.13 -9.47
N TRP A 366 8.56 -16.00 -10.49
CA TRP A 366 7.32 -16.42 -11.15
C TRP A 366 6.72 -17.68 -10.53
N HIS A 367 7.43 -18.81 -10.62
CA HIS A 367 7.10 -20.08 -9.95
C HIS A 367 5.75 -20.72 -10.37
N LEU A 368 5.33 -20.49 -11.62
CA LEU A 368 4.09 -21.03 -12.20
C LEU A 368 4.30 -21.96 -13.41
N GLY A 369 5.54 -22.33 -13.73
CA GLY A 369 5.80 -23.36 -14.73
C GLY A 369 7.19 -23.30 -15.33
N ASP A 370 7.44 -24.25 -16.23
CA ASP A 370 8.68 -24.41 -16.99
C ASP A 370 8.80 -23.31 -18.09
N PRO A 371 9.90 -23.23 -18.89
CA PRO A 371 10.11 -22.11 -19.82
C PRO A 371 8.96 -21.77 -20.77
N ASP A 372 8.17 -22.75 -21.21
CA ASP A 372 7.01 -22.53 -22.07
C ASP A 372 5.81 -21.91 -21.33
N TRP A 373 5.91 -21.72 -20.01
CA TRP A 373 4.93 -21.07 -19.12
C TRP A 373 5.54 -19.90 -18.35
N TYR A 374 6.66 -19.33 -18.83
CA TYR A 374 7.22 -18.11 -18.24
C TYR A 374 6.33 -16.89 -18.53
N PRO A 375 6.48 -15.76 -17.80
CA PRO A 375 5.61 -14.59 -17.93
C PRO A 375 5.40 -14.08 -19.37
N GLU A 376 6.40 -14.18 -20.23
CA GLU A 376 6.34 -13.76 -21.65
C GLU A 376 5.29 -14.52 -22.47
N LYS A 377 4.87 -15.68 -21.97
CA LYS A 377 3.84 -16.53 -22.58
C LYS A 377 2.44 -16.24 -22.04
N GLN A 378 2.33 -15.43 -20.99
CA GLN A 378 1.08 -15.10 -20.30
C GLN A 378 1.01 -13.59 -20.02
N GLY A 379 0.97 -12.78 -21.09
CA GLY A 379 0.64 -11.37 -20.96
C GLY A 379 1.81 -10.40 -20.84
N TYR A 380 2.91 -10.80 -20.21
CA TYR A 380 3.99 -9.88 -19.86
C TYR A 380 4.93 -9.61 -21.05
N GLN A 381 5.07 -8.35 -21.43
CA GLN A 381 5.97 -7.93 -22.50
C GLN A 381 7.44 -7.93 -22.08
N GLU A 382 7.71 -7.78 -20.77
CA GLU A 382 9.05 -7.84 -20.21
C GLU A 382 9.09 -8.80 -19.04
N ASN A 383 10.08 -9.69 -19.04
CA ASN A 383 10.36 -10.61 -17.94
C ASN A 383 11.80 -10.44 -17.47
N ARG A 384 11.97 -10.15 -16.17
CA ARG A 384 13.24 -9.97 -15.49
C ARG A 384 13.29 -10.82 -14.23
N GLY A 385 13.75 -12.06 -14.37
CA GLY A 385 13.89 -12.99 -13.25
C GLY A 385 12.80 -14.06 -13.16
N GLY A 386 11.67 -13.87 -13.85
CA GLY A 386 10.54 -14.79 -13.82
C GLY A 386 10.88 -16.11 -14.48
N CYS A 387 11.00 -17.16 -13.66
CA CYS A 387 11.28 -18.52 -14.10
C CYS A 387 10.63 -19.58 -13.20
N ASP A 388 10.95 -20.86 -13.43
CA ASP A 388 10.40 -22.00 -12.68
C ASP A 388 10.87 -22.07 -11.22
N TYR A 389 11.84 -21.24 -10.84
CA TYR A 389 12.45 -21.28 -9.53
C TYR A 389 11.51 -20.82 -8.42
N GLY A 390 11.29 -21.71 -7.46
CA GLY A 390 10.60 -21.38 -6.21
C GLY A 390 11.44 -20.65 -5.17
N GLN A 391 12.75 -20.54 -5.40
CA GLN A 391 13.71 -19.88 -4.54
C GLN A 391 14.96 -19.51 -5.35
N PRO A 392 15.71 -18.46 -4.97
CA PRO A 392 16.91 -18.11 -5.72
C PRO A 392 18.04 -19.12 -5.43
N PRO A 393 18.91 -19.42 -6.41
CA PRO A 393 20.11 -20.23 -6.16
C PRO A 393 21.09 -19.54 -5.19
N SER A 394 21.14 -18.20 -5.24
CA SER A 394 21.91 -17.29 -4.40
C SER A 394 21.28 -15.90 -4.46
N TYR A 395 21.33 -15.14 -3.36
CA TYR A 395 20.96 -13.71 -3.31
C TYR A 395 22.09 -12.78 -3.74
N PHE A 396 23.31 -13.29 -3.94
CA PHE A 396 24.44 -12.50 -4.40
C PHE A 396 24.78 -12.85 -5.85
N ASP A 397 25.03 -11.81 -6.65
CA ASP A 397 25.49 -11.95 -8.03
C ASP A 397 26.68 -12.93 -8.10
N PRO A 398 26.67 -13.86 -9.07
CA PRO A 398 25.79 -13.93 -10.25
C PRO A 398 24.51 -14.79 -10.09
N PHE A 399 23.95 -14.86 -8.88
CA PHE A 399 22.65 -15.48 -8.58
C PHE A 399 22.52 -16.94 -9.02
N HIS A 400 23.66 -17.65 -9.03
CA HIS A 400 23.75 -19.01 -9.53
C HIS A 400 24.48 -19.92 -8.54
N GLN A 401 24.53 -21.22 -8.86
CA GLN A 401 25.35 -22.21 -8.17
C GLN A 401 26.30 -22.85 -9.19
N PRO A 402 27.54 -22.34 -9.33
CA PRO A 402 28.43 -22.72 -10.42
C PRO A 402 28.86 -24.19 -10.37
N ASN A 403 28.86 -24.78 -9.17
CA ASN A 403 29.23 -26.18 -8.93
C ASN A 403 28.02 -27.12 -8.88
N SER A 404 26.81 -26.65 -9.22
CA SER A 404 25.62 -27.50 -9.23
C SER A 404 25.70 -28.53 -10.36
N ALA A 405 25.17 -29.74 -10.12
CA ALA A 405 25.00 -30.74 -11.17
C ALA A 405 23.90 -30.34 -12.18
N ASP A 406 22.96 -29.50 -11.76
CA ASP A 406 21.87 -29.00 -12.61
C ASP A 406 22.33 -27.79 -13.46
N ALA A 407 22.11 -27.87 -14.77
CA ALA A 407 22.51 -26.82 -15.70
C ALA A 407 21.76 -25.49 -15.47
N SER A 408 20.49 -25.54 -15.07
CA SER A 408 19.71 -24.32 -14.84
C SER A 408 20.31 -23.54 -13.67
N LEU A 409 20.66 -24.24 -12.58
CA LEU A 409 21.26 -23.63 -11.41
C LEU A 409 22.65 -23.04 -11.68
N ARG A 410 23.40 -23.57 -12.66
CA ARG A 410 24.68 -22.98 -13.10
C ARG A 410 24.49 -21.71 -13.93
N SER A 411 23.43 -21.64 -14.74
CA SER A 411 23.13 -20.48 -15.59
C SER A 411 22.61 -19.27 -14.81
N GLY A 412 22.03 -19.49 -13.63
CA GLY A 412 21.46 -18.43 -12.79
C GLY A 412 19.98 -18.16 -13.10
N ILE A 413 19.51 -16.99 -12.70
CA ILE A 413 18.10 -16.59 -12.82
C ILE A 413 17.84 -16.04 -14.24
N TYR A 414 16.75 -16.49 -14.87
CA TYR A 414 16.38 -16.13 -16.24
C TYR A 414 16.24 -14.61 -16.43
N HIS A 415 16.94 -14.05 -17.42
CA HIS A 415 16.90 -12.62 -17.76
C HIS A 415 17.18 -11.65 -16.57
N LEU A 416 17.97 -12.08 -15.59
CA LEU A 416 18.34 -11.26 -14.44
C LEU A 416 19.83 -11.40 -14.06
N PRO A 417 20.78 -11.05 -14.94
CA PRO A 417 22.18 -10.99 -14.56
C PRO A 417 22.42 -9.81 -13.61
N GLY A 418 23.38 -9.91 -12.68
CA GLY A 418 23.79 -8.76 -11.90
C GLY A 418 24.54 -7.73 -12.77
N LYS A 419 24.52 -6.47 -12.32
CA LYS A 419 25.24 -5.37 -12.98
C LYS A 419 26.65 -5.20 -12.46
N GLN A 420 26.92 -5.71 -11.25
CA GLN A 420 28.23 -5.68 -10.62
C GLN A 420 28.44 -6.90 -9.69
N PRO A 421 29.69 -7.37 -9.53
CA PRO A 421 30.01 -8.48 -8.65
C PRO A 421 29.47 -8.28 -7.24
N GLY A 422 28.78 -9.29 -6.71
CA GLY A 422 28.23 -9.27 -5.35
C GLY A 422 27.01 -8.36 -5.16
N GLN A 423 26.40 -7.83 -6.24
CA GLN A 423 25.12 -7.14 -6.15
C GLN A 423 24.07 -8.04 -5.49
N PHE A 424 23.26 -7.46 -4.60
CA PHE A 424 22.19 -8.18 -3.91
C PHE A 424 20.94 -8.28 -4.78
N LEU A 425 20.33 -9.46 -4.83
CA LEU A 425 19.24 -9.81 -5.75
C LEU A 425 18.02 -8.89 -5.58
N THR A 426 17.61 -8.60 -4.35
CA THR A 426 16.47 -7.72 -4.07
C THR A 426 16.67 -6.31 -4.61
N HIS A 427 17.89 -5.78 -4.54
CA HIS A 427 18.23 -4.47 -5.09
C HIS A 427 18.33 -4.53 -6.63
N ARG A 428 18.80 -5.66 -7.16
CA ARG A 428 18.81 -5.91 -8.61
C ARG A 428 17.39 -5.96 -9.19
N GLU A 429 16.44 -6.54 -8.47
CA GLU A 429 15.01 -6.52 -8.81
C GLU A 429 14.46 -5.08 -8.77
N ALA A 430 14.83 -4.29 -7.74
CA ALA A 430 14.48 -2.87 -7.65
C ALA A 430 14.97 -2.06 -8.86
N ASP A 431 16.21 -2.28 -9.29
CA ASP A 431 16.80 -1.63 -10.47
C ASP A 431 16.02 -1.92 -11.76
N GLU A 432 15.47 -3.13 -11.93
CA GLU A 432 14.64 -3.44 -13.10
C GLU A 432 13.29 -2.76 -13.02
N ALA A 433 12.65 -2.77 -11.85
CA ALA A 433 11.38 -2.08 -11.65
C ALA A 433 11.52 -0.58 -11.95
N GLU A 434 12.55 0.08 -11.42
CA GLU A 434 12.86 1.47 -11.73
C GLU A 434 13.09 1.70 -13.24
N ALA A 435 13.89 0.85 -13.87
CA ALA A 435 14.18 0.99 -15.31
C ALA A 435 12.92 0.87 -16.17
N LEU A 436 12.01 -0.04 -15.83
CA LEU A 436 10.73 -0.20 -16.50
C LEU A 436 9.83 1.04 -16.30
N ILE A 437 9.68 1.52 -15.05
CA ILE A 437 8.88 2.71 -14.72
C ILE A 437 9.40 3.92 -15.50
N ARG A 438 10.71 4.18 -15.48
CA ARG A 438 11.31 5.32 -16.19
C ARG A 438 11.11 5.24 -17.70
N ARG A 439 11.23 4.05 -18.28
CA ARG A 439 11.08 3.84 -19.72
C ARG A 439 9.62 3.99 -20.17
N TRP A 440 8.66 3.63 -19.34
CA TRP A 440 7.24 3.65 -19.66
C TRP A 440 6.49 4.82 -19.01
N LYS A 441 7.19 5.85 -18.53
CA LYS A 441 6.58 6.97 -17.80
C LYS A 441 5.43 7.66 -18.56
N ASP A 442 5.44 7.62 -19.89
CA ASP A 442 4.45 8.26 -20.77
C ASP A 442 3.33 7.27 -21.22
N GLU A 443 3.37 6.01 -20.79
CA GLU A 443 2.45 4.94 -21.19
C GLU A 443 1.83 4.27 -19.95
N PRO A 444 0.54 3.85 -19.96
CA PRO A 444 -0.02 3.13 -18.82
C PRO A 444 0.73 1.81 -18.64
N PHE A 445 1.21 1.55 -17.43
CA PHE A 445 1.96 0.32 -17.15
C PHE A 445 1.39 -0.45 -15.97
N TYR A 446 1.55 -1.76 -16.06
CA TYR A 446 1.36 -2.72 -14.99
C TYR A 446 2.69 -3.42 -14.75
N ILE A 447 3.26 -3.21 -13.57
CA ILE A 447 4.50 -3.87 -13.17
C ILE A 447 4.22 -4.71 -11.92
N GLN A 448 4.48 -6.01 -12.04
CA GLN A 448 4.49 -6.90 -10.89
C GLN A 448 5.94 -7.17 -10.46
N VAL A 449 6.27 -6.71 -9.25
CA VAL A 449 7.54 -6.99 -8.58
C VAL A 449 7.30 -8.09 -7.57
N SER A 450 7.66 -9.31 -7.93
CA SER A 450 7.51 -10.49 -7.09
C SER A 450 8.86 -10.90 -6.52
N HIS A 451 9.32 -10.23 -5.46
CA HIS A 451 10.64 -10.48 -4.88
C HIS A 451 10.88 -11.96 -4.57
N TYR A 452 12.11 -12.44 -4.82
CA TYR A 452 12.57 -13.71 -4.25
C TYR A 452 12.77 -13.61 -2.73
N ALA A 453 13.13 -12.42 -2.24
CA ALA A 453 13.13 -12.13 -0.81
C ALA A 453 11.70 -12.28 -0.24
N VAL A 454 11.54 -12.82 0.96
CA VAL A 454 12.54 -13.14 1.99
C VAL A 454 12.80 -14.65 2.13
N HIS A 455 12.56 -15.41 1.06
CA HIS A 455 12.64 -16.87 1.06
C HIS A 455 14.05 -17.39 1.31
N THR A 456 14.15 -18.63 1.81
CA THR A 456 15.43 -19.33 1.91
C THR A 456 16.14 -19.49 0.55
N PRO A 457 17.48 -19.54 0.51
CA PRO A 457 18.42 -19.50 1.64
C PRO A 457 18.48 -18.12 2.30
N ILE A 458 18.51 -18.07 3.65
CA ILE A 458 18.60 -16.80 4.39
C ILE A 458 20.02 -16.23 4.27
N GLN A 459 20.24 -15.45 3.22
CA GLN A 459 21.47 -14.73 2.91
C GLN A 459 21.20 -13.23 3.04
N ALA A 460 22.16 -12.48 3.56
CA ALA A 460 21.98 -11.07 3.90
C ALA A 460 23.26 -10.28 3.64
N ILE A 461 23.10 -9.00 3.34
CA ILE A 461 24.19 -8.02 3.39
C ILE A 461 24.67 -7.97 4.85
N GLU A 462 25.92 -8.35 5.08
CA GLU A 462 26.42 -8.68 6.42
C GLU A 462 26.49 -7.44 7.33
N GLU A 463 26.82 -6.28 6.75
CA GLU A 463 26.83 -4.99 7.43
C GLU A 463 25.44 -4.60 7.95
N VAL A 464 24.39 -4.88 7.17
CA VAL A 464 23.00 -4.65 7.57
C VAL A 464 22.61 -5.61 8.68
N ALA A 465 22.91 -6.91 8.52
CA ALA A 465 22.64 -7.91 9.55
C ALA A 465 23.37 -7.58 10.88
N GLN A 466 24.58 -7.02 10.83
CA GLN A 466 25.32 -6.64 12.02
C GLN A 466 24.59 -5.56 12.84
N ARG A 467 23.92 -4.59 12.22
CA ARG A 467 23.09 -3.59 12.93
C ARG A 467 21.97 -4.26 13.73
N TYR A 468 21.27 -5.22 13.13
CA TYR A 468 20.20 -5.95 13.82
C TYR A 468 20.69 -6.82 14.97
N ARG A 469 21.92 -7.37 14.89
CA ARG A 469 22.49 -8.13 16.03
C ARG A 469 22.72 -7.29 17.27
N GLN A 470 22.86 -5.97 17.13
CA GLN A 470 23.08 -5.04 18.25
C GLN A 470 21.78 -4.67 18.97
N SER A 471 20.61 -4.97 18.41
CA SER A 471 19.31 -4.59 18.96
C SER A 471 18.27 -5.69 18.74
N PRO A 472 18.42 -6.86 19.39
CA PRO A 472 17.49 -7.97 19.21
C PRO A 472 16.08 -7.59 19.69
N GLY A 473 15.06 -7.94 18.90
CA GLY A 473 13.66 -7.79 19.29
C GLY A 473 13.21 -8.85 20.28
N ARG A 474 11.97 -8.74 20.76
CA ARG A 474 11.43 -9.66 21.76
C ARG A 474 10.98 -10.99 21.16
N LEU A 475 10.26 -10.94 20.04
CA LEU A 475 9.69 -12.13 19.38
C LEU A 475 10.48 -12.54 18.14
N GLN A 476 11.01 -11.57 17.42
CA GLN A 476 11.78 -11.73 16.20
C GLN A 476 13.25 -11.37 16.49
N THR A 477 14.18 -12.24 16.11
CA THR A 477 15.60 -12.11 16.50
C THR A 477 16.60 -12.45 15.38
N ASN A 478 16.13 -12.96 14.24
CA ASN A 478 17.01 -13.36 13.16
C ASN A 478 17.51 -12.16 12.35
N ALA A 479 18.72 -11.71 12.66
CA ALA A 479 19.33 -10.54 12.03
C ALA A 479 19.55 -10.67 10.51
N LYS A 480 19.78 -11.87 9.98
CA LYS A 480 19.91 -12.07 8.53
C LYS A 480 18.56 -11.95 7.83
N TYR A 481 17.51 -12.49 8.45
CA TYR A 481 16.15 -12.31 7.95
C TYR A 481 15.73 -10.83 8.02
N ALA A 482 16.05 -10.12 9.11
CA ALA A 482 15.80 -8.70 9.24
C ALA A 482 16.46 -7.87 8.11
N ALA A 483 17.70 -8.20 7.75
CA ALA A 483 18.39 -7.56 6.64
C ALA A 483 17.76 -7.86 5.26
N LEU A 484 17.20 -9.06 5.06
CA LEU A 484 16.41 -9.38 3.87
C LEU A 484 15.12 -8.54 3.81
N VAL A 485 14.41 -8.42 4.93
CA VAL A 485 13.21 -7.58 5.05
C VAL A 485 13.55 -6.10 4.75
N GLU A 486 14.65 -5.58 5.31
CA GLU A 486 15.11 -4.22 5.02
C GLU A 486 15.46 -4.03 3.53
N SER A 487 16.02 -5.06 2.87
CA SER A 487 16.29 -4.97 1.42
C SER A 487 15.00 -4.89 0.58
N VAL A 488 13.91 -5.53 1.05
CA VAL A 488 12.58 -5.39 0.42
C VAL A 488 12.04 -3.97 0.65
N ASP A 489 12.22 -3.42 1.86
CA ASP A 489 11.87 -2.04 2.16
C ASP A 489 12.61 -1.03 1.28
N ASP A 490 13.93 -1.21 1.09
CA ASP A 490 14.76 -0.40 0.21
C ASP A 490 14.26 -0.45 -1.24
N SER A 491 13.88 -1.63 -1.72
CA SER A 491 13.30 -1.82 -3.06
C SER A 491 11.97 -1.08 -3.20
N VAL A 492 11.07 -1.19 -2.22
CA VAL A 492 9.81 -0.42 -2.21
C VAL A 492 10.09 1.08 -2.17
N GLY A 493 11.05 1.52 -1.35
CA GLY A 493 11.48 2.91 -1.30
C GLY A 493 11.99 3.43 -2.64
N GLN A 494 12.76 2.65 -3.38
CA GLN A 494 13.26 3.00 -4.71
C GLN A 494 12.12 3.14 -5.73
N ILE A 495 11.15 2.21 -5.72
CA ILE A 495 9.95 2.28 -6.57
C ILE A 495 9.17 3.57 -6.26
N LEU A 496 8.87 3.83 -4.98
CA LEU A 496 8.08 5.00 -4.59
C LEU A 496 8.80 6.33 -4.91
N ARG A 497 10.11 6.42 -4.63
CA ARG A 497 10.90 7.59 -5.02
C ARG A 497 10.92 7.80 -6.54
N THR A 498 11.03 6.73 -7.32
CA THR A 498 10.99 6.82 -8.79
C THR A 498 9.65 7.36 -9.27
N LEU A 499 8.54 6.90 -8.69
CA LEU A 499 7.20 7.40 -9.03
C LEU A 499 7.06 8.89 -8.65
N GLU A 500 7.58 9.30 -7.50
CA GLU A 500 7.58 10.70 -7.05
C GLU A 500 8.43 11.60 -7.95
N GLU A 501 9.65 11.18 -8.28
CA GLU A 501 10.58 11.91 -9.16
C GLU A 501 10.02 12.12 -10.57
N LEU A 502 9.20 11.20 -11.05
CA LEU A 502 8.57 11.25 -12.36
C LEU A 502 7.16 11.88 -12.33
N GLU A 503 6.72 12.35 -11.17
CA GLU A 503 5.37 12.93 -10.98
C GLU A 503 4.25 11.94 -11.36
N LEU A 504 4.46 10.64 -11.11
CA LEU A 504 3.51 9.56 -11.42
C LEU A 504 2.73 9.08 -10.20
N SER A 505 3.06 9.56 -9.00
CA SER A 505 2.50 9.04 -7.74
C SER A 505 0.98 9.10 -7.69
N ASP A 506 0.36 10.23 -8.04
CA ASP A 506 -1.12 10.37 -8.02
C ASP A 506 -1.84 9.65 -9.17
N GLN A 507 -1.08 9.15 -10.15
CA GLN A 507 -1.55 8.32 -11.26
C GLN A 507 -1.26 6.83 -11.05
N THR A 508 -0.69 6.42 -9.91
CA THR A 508 -0.23 5.04 -9.71
C THR A 508 -0.88 4.40 -8.49
N LEU A 509 -1.58 3.28 -8.71
CA LEU A 509 -2.02 2.38 -7.64
C LEU A 509 -0.87 1.44 -7.28
N VAL A 510 -0.44 1.47 -6.02
CA VAL A 510 0.54 0.52 -5.46
C VAL A 510 -0.16 -0.44 -4.51
N ILE A 511 -0.02 -1.74 -4.74
CA ILE A 511 -0.51 -2.81 -3.87
C ILE A 511 0.70 -3.59 -3.34
N PHE A 512 0.80 -3.75 -2.02
CA PHE A 512 1.86 -4.53 -1.38
C PHE A 512 1.25 -5.69 -0.59
N THR A 513 1.73 -6.92 -0.83
CA THR A 513 1.31 -8.11 -0.07
C THR A 513 2.35 -9.24 -0.10
N SER A 514 2.02 -10.41 0.46
CA SER A 514 2.86 -11.61 0.50
C SER A 514 2.11 -12.83 -0.04
N ASP A 515 2.82 -13.83 -0.56
CA ASP A 515 2.22 -15.02 -1.16
C ASP A 515 1.78 -16.09 -0.15
N ASN A 516 2.29 -16.06 1.08
CA ASN A 516 1.83 -16.85 2.21
C ASN A 516 2.39 -16.31 3.53
N GLY A 517 1.93 -16.86 4.66
CA GLY A 517 2.46 -16.52 5.97
C GLY A 517 3.93 -16.90 6.16
N GLY A 518 4.57 -16.31 7.17
CA GLY A 518 6.01 -16.38 7.36
C GLY A 518 6.51 -17.78 7.70
N LEU A 519 7.72 -18.13 7.24
CA LEU A 519 8.35 -19.41 7.58
C LEU A 519 8.84 -19.40 9.03
N LEU A 520 8.39 -20.39 9.83
CA LEU A 520 8.88 -20.58 11.20
C LEU A 520 10.38 -20.91 11.23
N GLY A 521 11.10 -20.28 12.16
CA GLY A 521 12.54 -20.42 12.32
C GLY A 521 13.27 -19.16 11.86
N PRO A 522 13.19 -18.79 10.56
CA PRO A 522 13.63 -17.47 10.11
C PRO A 522 12.85 -16.32 10.74
N THR A 523 11.51 -16.42 10.80
CA THR A 523 10.65 -15.42 11.45
C THR A 523 9.69 -16.05 12.47
N ASN A 524 8.87 -15.20 13.07
CA ASN A 524 7.86 -15.52 14.05
C ASN A 524 6.55 -14.77 13.72
N ASN A 525 5.46 -15.51 13.58
CA ASN A 525 4.14 -14.97 13.25
C ASN A 525 3.26 -14.70 14.48
N ALA A 526 3.78 -14.82 15.69
CA ALA A 526 3.00 -14.56 16.90
C ALA A 526 2.38 -13.15 16.88
N PRO A 527 1.13 -12.98 17.40
CA PRO A 527 0.32 -13.98 18.10
C PRO A 527 -0.32 -15.07 17.22
N LEU A 528 -0.26 -14.99 15.89
CA LEU A 528 -0.87 -16.02 15.04
C LEU A 528 -0.14 -17.35 15.18
N ARG A 529 -0.92 -18.43 15.19
CA ARG A 529 -0.40 -19.77 15.33
C ARG A 529 0.26 -20.23 14.04
N SER A 530 1.44 -20.82 14.19
CA SER A 530 2.22 -21.46 13.12
C SER A 530 2.71 -20.52 11.99
N GLY A 531 2.98 -21.06 10.80
CA GLY A 531 3.57 -20.36 9.66
C GLY A 531 3.31 -21.06 8.32
N LYS A 532 4.11 -20.73 7.31
CA LYS A 532 4.06 -21.30 5.95
C LYS A 532 3.70 -22.80 5.95
N GLY A 533 2.69 -23.16 5.16
CA GLY A 533 2.24 -24.52 4.93
C GLY A 533 1.19 -25.06 5.90
N PHE A 534 0.98 -24.40 7.05
CA PHE A 534 -0.01 -24.80 8.04
C PHE A 534 -1.36 -24.13 7.82
N ALA A 535 -2.43 -24.77 8.30
CA ALA A 535 -3.81 -24.30 8.17
C ALA A 535 -4.16 -23.11 9.09
N TYR A 536 -3.32 -22.86 10.08
CA TYR A 536 -3.51 -21.81 11.08
C TYR A 536 -3.32 -20.41 10.50
N GLU A 537 -3.80 -19.38 11.20
CA GLU A 537 -3.75 -17.97 10.79
C GLU A 537 -2.33 -17.55 10.39
N GLY A 538 -1.30 -18.04 11.09
CA GLY A 538 0.09 -17.69 10.78
C GLY A 538 0.60 -18.23 9.43
N GLY A 539 -0.10 -19.21 8.83
CA GLY A 539 0.24 -19.75 7.51
C GLY A 539 -0.47 -19.06 6.34
N ILE A 540 -1.62 -18.45 6.58
CA ILE A 540 -2.47 -17.86 5.51
C ILE A 540 -2.63 -16.34 5.63
N ARG A 541 -2.36 -15.73 6.78
CA ARG A 541 -2.48 -14.28 6.99
C ARG A 541 -1.19 -13.57 6.59
N VAL A 542 -1.35 -12.46 5.89
CA VAL A 542 -0.24 -11.71 5.26
C VAL A 542 -0.45 -10.20 5.41
N PRO A 543 0.62 -9.39 5.31
CA PRO A 543 0.46 -7.95 5.16
C PRO A 543 -0.28 -7.63 3.86
N PHE A 544 -1.14 -6.62 3.88
CA PHE A 544 -1.81 -6.12 2.68
C PHE A 544 -2.01 -4.60 2.78
N ILE A 545 -1.45 -3.85 1.83
CA ILE A 545 -1.49 -2.38 1.79
C ILE A 545 -1.88 -1.94 0.39
N MET A 546 -2.76 -0.94 0.30
CA MET A 546 -3.08 -0.24 -0.96
C MET A 546 -2.80 1.25 -0.78
N ASN A 547 -2.11 1.84 -1.75
CA ASN A 547 -1.73 3.24 -1.76
C ASN A 547 -2.00 3.84 -3.14
N TRP A 548 -2.73 4.95 -3.18
CA TRP A 548 -2.97 5.72 -4.40
C TRP A 548 -3.15 7.19 -4.02
N PRO A 549 -2.07 7.97 -3.99
CA PRO A 549 -2.08 9.37 -3.56
C PRO A 549 -3.14 10.18 -4.33
N GLY A 550 -3.88 11.03 -3.60
CA GLY A 550 -4.98 11.81 -4.17
C GLY A 550 -6.26 11.04 -4.50
N ARG A 551 -6.29 9.72 -4.30
CA ARG A 551 -7.47 8.86 -4.57
C ARG A 551 -7.89 8.02 -3.36
N ILE A 552 -6.94 7.34 -2.71
CA ILE A 552 -7.16 6.59 -1.47
C ILE A 552 -6.80 7.50 -0.28
N PRO A 553 -7.70 7.70 0.69
CA PRO A 553 -7.37 8.43 1.92
C PRO A 553 -6.23 7.75 2.69
N GLY A 554 -5.23 8.55 3.09
CA GLY A 554 -4.09 8.05 3.86
C GLY A 554 -4.41 7.75 5.32
N GLY A 555 -3.53 6.96 5.95
CA GLY A 555 -3.55 6.63 7.38
C GLY A 555 -4.69 5.71 7.80
N LYS A 556 -5.28 4.97 6.87
CA LYS A 556 -6.45 4.12 7.14
C LYS A 556 -6.04 2.70 7.52
N VAL A 557 -6.74 2.15 8.50
CA VAL A 557 -6.64 0.75 8.90
C VAL A 557 -8.02 0.13 8.75
N ASN A 558 -8.10 -1.04 8.13
CA ASN A 558 -9.37 -1.73 7.90
C ASN A 558 -9.28 -3.22 8.23
N ASP A 559 -10.33 -3.73 8.86
CA ASP A 559 -10.37 -5.10 9.37
C ASP A 559 -11.24 -6.03 8.51
N THR A 560 -11.71 -5.58 7.35
CA THR A 560 -12.49 -6.43 6.42
C THR A 560 -11.61 -7.60 5.95
N PRO A 561 -12.10 -8.85 6.01
CA PRO A 561 -11.39 -9.99 5.47
C PRO A 561 -11.25 -9.89 3.95
N ILE A 562 -10.02 -9.85 3.47
CA ILE A 562 -9.66 -9.80 2.04
C ILE A 562 -8.67 -10.91 1.70
N VAL A 563 -8.59 -11.31 0.44
CA VAL A 563 -7.72 -12.40 -0.01
C VAL A 563 -6.98 -12.01 -1.29
N SER A 564 -5.75 -12.48 -1.47
CA SER A 564 -4.87 -12.14 -2.62
C SER A 564 -5.51 -12.26 -4.03
N MET A 565 -6.49 -13.13 -4.23
CA MET A 565 -7.23 -13.22 -5.51
C MET A 565 -8.16 -12.02 -5.78
N ASP A 566 -8.40 -11.17 -4.78
CA ASP A 566 -9.08 -9.88 -4.92
C ASP A 566 -8.24 -8.86 -5.71
N VAL A 567 -6.92 -9.11 -5.85
CA VAL A 567 -6.02 -8.22 -6.60
C VAL A 567 -6.43 -8.10 -8.06
N LEU A 568 -6.76 -9.19 -8.76
CA LEU A 568 -7.18 -9.13 -10.17
C LEU A 568 -8.39 -8.19 -10.37
N PRO A 569 -9.56 -8.41 -9.75
CA PRO A 569 -10.71 -7.53 -9.97
C PRO A 569 -10.49 -6.11 -9.46
N THR A 570 -9.61 -5.91 -8.47
CA THR A 570 -9.21 -4.57 -8.01
C THR A 570 -8.41 -3.82 -9.08
N VAL A 571 -7.43 -4.50 -9.67
CA VAL A 571 -6.56 -3.97 -10.73
C VAL A 571 -7.37 -3.69 -12.01
N LEU A 572 -8.25 -4.61 -12.41
CA LEU A 572 -9.12 -4.39 -13.56
C LEU A 572 -10.09 -3.22 -13.33
N ALA A 573 -10.70 -3.13 -12.14
CA ALA A 573 -11.57 -2.00 -11.80
C ALA A 573 -10.81 -0.65 -11.83
N ALA A 574 -9.57 -0.61 -11.34
CA ALA A 574 -8.75 0.60 -11.38
C ALA A 574 -8.44 1.03 -12.82
N ALA A 575 -8.22 0.07 -13.73
CA ALA A 575 -7.98 0.29 -15.14
C ALA A 575 -9.28 0.53 -15.98
N GLY A 576 -10.46 0.39 -15.38
CA GLY A 576 -11.73 0.43 -16.11
C GLY A 576 -11.88 -0.71 -17.11
N VAL A 577 -11.46 -1.91 -16.71
CA VAL A 577 -11.55 -3.17 -17.47
C VAL A 577 -12.54 -4.10 -16.78
N GLU A 578 -13.43 -4.71 -17.55
CA GLU A 578 -14.36 -5.70 -17.04
C GLU A 578 -13.67 -7.06 -16.89
N PRO A 579 -13.94 -7.82 -15.80
CA PRO A 579 -13.48 -9.20 -15.69
C PRO A 579 -14.03 -10.10 -16.80
N PRO A 580 -13.32 -11.18 -17.17
CA PRO A 580 -13.79 -12.10 -18.20
C PRO A 580 -15.11 -12.79 -17.78
N ALA A 581 -16.05 -12.89 -18.72
CA ALA A 581 -17.38 -13.45 -18.47
C ALA A 581 -17.49 -14.97 -18.77
N ASP A 582 -16.47 -15.57 -19.40
CA ASP A 582 -16.44 -16.98 -19.80
C ASP A 582 -16.07 -17.92 -18.64
N ARG A 583 -15.61 -17.37 -17.51
CA ARG A 583 -15.15 -18.11 -16.33
C ARG A 583 -15.52 -17.39 -15.04
N PRO A 584 -15.67 -18.13 -13.91
CA PRO A 584 -15.85 -17.50 -12.62
C PRO A 584 -14.59 -16.76 -12.19
N ILE A 585 -14.75 -15.52 -11.72
CA ILE A 585 -13.75 -14.78 -10.94
C ILE A 585 -14.25 -14.78 -9.49
N ASP A 586 -13.50 -15.40 -8.59
CA ASP A 586 -13.92 -15.59 -7.19
C ASP A 586 -13.54 -14.38 -6.31
N GLY A 587 -12.51 -13.63 -6.72
CA GLY A 587 -12.10 -12.38 -6.09
C GLY A 587 -13.17 -11.28 -6.21
N VAL A 588 -13.14 -10.32 -5.28
CA VAL A 588 -13.97 -9.11 -5.33
C VAL A 588 -13.08 -7.87 -5.39
N SER A 589 -13.51 -6.83 -6.11
CA SER A 589 -12.73 -5.59 -6.17
C SER A 589 -12.71 -4.88 -4.81
N LEU A 590 -11.51 -4.61 -4.30
CA LEU A 590 -11.25 -3.84 -3.08
C LEU A 590 -11.30 -2.34 -3.34
N LEU A 591 -11.39 -1.92 -4.61
CA LEU A 591 -11.25 -0.52 -4.99
C LEU A 591 -12.29 0.39 -4.34
N PRO A 592 -13.61 0.08 -4.30
CA PRO A 592 -14.60 0.93 -3.62
C PRO A 592 -14.29 1.10 -2.13
N LEU A 593 -14.02 -0.01 -1.43
CA LEU A 593 -13.62 -0.01 -0.03
C LEU A 593 -12.37 0.88 0.20
N ALA A 594 -11.35 0.74 -0.65
CA ALA A 594 -10.13 1.54 -0.53
C ALA A 594 -10.35 3.04 -0.80
N LEU A 595 -11.09 3.40 -1.87
CA LEU A 595 -11.39 4.80 -2.23
C LEU A 595 -12.22 5.50 -1.15
N SER A 596 -13.14 4.80 -0.51
CA SER A 596 -13.93 5.30 0.62
C SER A 596 -13.13 5.46 1.92
N GLY A 597 -11.85 5.06 1.94
CA GLY A 597 -11.04 5.00 3.16
C GLY A 597 -11.56 4.00 4.19
N GLY A 598 -12.24 2.95 3.75
CA GLY A 598 -12.80 1.89 4.59
C GLY A 598 -14.26 2.08 5.02
N ALA A 599 -14.95 3.12 4.51
CA ALA A 599 -16.35 3.40 4.87
C ALA A 599 -17.36 2.50 4.14
N ASP A 600 -17.08 2.15 2.88
CA ASP A 600 -17.95 1.26 2.11
C ASP A 600 -17.74 -0.19 2.55
N ALA A 601 -18.78 -1.03 2.46
CA ALA A 601 -18.68 -2.45 2.78
C ALA A 601 -18.41 -3.29 1.53
N LEU A 602 -17.56 -4.30 1.65
CA LEU A 602 -17.52 -5.39 0.67
C LEU A 602 -18.72 -6.32 0.88
N PRO A 603 -19.19 -7.01 -0.17
CA PRO A 603 -20.15 -8.08 -0.03
C PRO A 603 -19.67 -9.12 0.98
N THR A 604 -20.53 -9.48 1.95
CA THR A 604 -20.23 -10.57 2.88
C THR A 604 -20.10 -11.87 2.10
N ARG A 605 -18.99 -12.59 2.31
CA ARG A 605 -18.74 -13.88 1.69
C ARG A 605 -17.88 -14.77 2.60
N PRO A 606 -18.06 -16.09 2.56
CA PRO A 606 -17.13 -17.01 3.15
C PRO A 606 -15.82 -17.02 2.34
N LEU A 607 -14.69 -17.15 3.03
CA LEU A 607 -13.38 -17.39 2.41
C LEU A 607 -13.00 -18.86 2.60
N VAL A 608 -12.53 -19.49 1.53
CA VAL A 608 -12.17 -20.91 1.52
C VAL A 608 -10.71 -21.11 1.15
N TRP A 609 -10.05 -22.05 1.81
CA TRP A 609 -8.73 -22.55 1.43
C TRP A 609 -8.81 -24.06 1.26
N HIS A 610 -8.25 -24.58 0.17
CA HIS A 610 -8.20 -26.03 -0.07
C HIS A 610 -6.76 -26.46 -0.34
N PHE A 611 -6.19 -27.19 0.62
CA PHE A 611 -4.83 -27.73 0.53
C PHE A 611 -4.89 -29.26 0.61
N PRO A 612 -5.26 -29.94 -0.50
CA PRO A 612 -5.52 -31.38 -0.51
C PRO A 612 -4.23 -32.23 -0.56
N HIS A 613 -3.14 -31.77 0.07
CA HIS A 613 -1.81 -32.38 -0.01
C HIS A 613 -1.24 -32.75 1.35
N TYR A 614 -0.47 -33.85 1.38
CA TYR A 614 0.27 -34.23 2.58
C TYR A 614 1.52 -33.36 2.74
N ARG A 615 1.50 -32.47 3.73
CA ARG A 615 2.68 -31.69 4.12
C ARG A 615 3.01 -31.85 5.59
N GLU A 616 2.08 -31.47 6.45
CA GLU A 616 2.20 -31.55 7.90
C GLU A 616 1.16 -32.51 8.49
N ALA A 617 1.39 -32.95 9.72
CA ALA A 617 0.35 -33.66 10.47
C ALA A 617 -0.81 -32.71 10.81
N PRO A 618 -2.07 -33.18 10.84
CA PRO A 618 -2.50 -34.57 10.70
C PRO A 618 -2.72 -35.04 9.25
N GLY A 619 -2.65 -34.14 8.26
CA GLY A 619 -2.71 -34.46 6.84
C GLY A 619 -3.24 -33.30 5.99
N PRO A 620 -3.77 -33.60 4.79
CA PRO A 620 -4.44 -32.62 3.95
C PRO A 620 -5.56 -31.90 4.70
N TYR A 621 -5.79 -30.62 4.39
CA TYR A 621 -6.80 -29.81 5.05
C TYR A 621 -7.58 -28.90 4.08
N SER A 622 -8.74 -28.46 4.55
CA SER A 622 -9.52 -27.37 3.98
C SER A 622 -9.92 -26.41 5.09
N ILE A 623 -10.10 -25.14 4.78
CA ILE A 623 -10.48 -24.11 5.75
C ILE A 623 -11.68 -23.36 5.19
N ILE A 624 -12.62 -23.00 6.06
CA ILE A 624 -13.60 -21.95 5.78
C ILE A 624 -13.53 -20.90 6.87
N ARG A 625 -13.53 -19.63 6.48
CA ARG A 625 -13.80 -18.50 7.37
C ARG A 625 -15.10 -17.85 6.94
N ASP A 626 -16.06 -17.77 7.86
CA ASP A 626 -17.33 -17.08 7.67
C ASP A 626 -17.56 -16.12 8.85
N GLY A 627 -17.44 -14.82 8.58
CA GLY A 627 -17.39 -13.77 9.59
C GLY A 627 -16.25 -14.00 10.61
N ASP A 628 -16.63 -14.12 11.88
CA ASP A 628 -15.71 -14.33 13.00
C ASP A 628 -15.30 -15.79 13.16
N TRP A 629 -15.98 -16.73 12.51
CA TRP A 629 -15.75 -18.16 12.69
C TRP A 629 -14.82 -18.73 11.63
N LYS A 630 -13.90 -19.60 12.08
CA LYS A 630 -12.99 -20.35 11.23
C LYS A 630 -13.08 -21.82 11.58
N LEU A 631 -13.32 -22.65 10.57
CA LEU A 631 -13.24 -24.11 10.69
C LEU A 631 -12.04 -24.62 9.88
N ILE A 632 -11.23 -25.47 10.50
CA ILE A 632 -10.20 -26.26 9.82
C ILE A 632 -10.72 -27.70 9.72
N LYS A 633 -11.02 -28.13 8.50
CA LYS A 633 -11.35 -29.51 8.18
C LYS A 633 -10.07 -30.26 7.84
N TYR A 634 -9.65 -31.17 8.70
CA TYR A 634 -8.62 -32.15 8.33
C TYR A 634 -9.27 -33.34 7.62
N TRP A 635 -8.78 -33.67 6.42
CA TRP A 635 -9.25 -34.85 5.67
C TRP A 635 -8.79 -36.16 6.33
N GLN A 636 -7.72 -36.05 7.12
CA GLN A 636 -7.24 -37.08 8.00
C GLN A 636 -7.12 -36.48 9.40
N GLY A 637 -8.16 -36.61 10.23
CA GLY A 637 -8.17 -36.06 11.59
C GLY A 637 -9.57 -35.60 12.01
N GLU A 638 -9.64 -35.01 13.20
CA GLU A 638 -10.83 -34.29 13.67
C GLU A 638 -10.81 -32.85 13.14
N ASN A 639 -11.97 -32.22 13.01
CA ASN A 639 -12.04 -30.80 12.65
C ASN A 639 -11.72 -29.93 13.87
N GLU A 640 -11.16 -28.74 13.63
CA GLU A 640 -10.96 -27.72 14.65
C GLU A 640 -11.82 -26.48 14.33
N LEU A 641 -12.42 -25.85 15.34
CA LEU A 641 -13.27 -24.66 15.20
C LEU A 641 -12.78 -23.52 16.11
N TYR A 642 -12.65 -22.33 15.54
CA TYR A 642 -12.18 -21.14 16.25
C TYR A 642 -13.09 -19.94 16.01
N ASN A 643 -13.21 -19.06 17.01
CA ASN A 643 -13.79 -17.73 16.86
C ASN A 643 -12.66 -16.69 16.89
N LEU A 644 -12.26 -16.19 15.73
CA LEU A 644 -11.06 -15.35 15.55
C LEU A 644 -11.17 -13.97 16.20
N LYS A 645 -12.39 -13.48 16.45
CA LYS A 645 -12.61 -12.23 17.18
C LYS A 645 -12.26 -12.35 18.66
N ARG A 646 -12.42 -13.55 19.23
CA ARG A 646 -12.16 -13.84 20.65
C ARG A 646 -10.83 -14.55 20.87
N ASP A 647 -10.34 -15.30 19.89
CA ASP A 647 -9.14 -16.12 19.96
C ASP A 647 -8.39 -16.08 18.62
N LEU A 648 -7.72 -14.95 18.37
CA LEU A 648 -6.91 -14.76 17.16
C LEU A 648 -5.73 -15.73 17.07
N SER A 649 -5.28 -16.26 18.23
CA SER A 649 -4.15 -17.18 18.35
C SER A 649 -4.54 -18.66 18.14
N GLU A 650 -5.82 -18.96 17.91
CA GLU A 650 -6.34 -20.32 17.68
C GLU A 650 -5.89 -21.32 18.76
N THR A 651 -6.00 -20.89 20.01
CA THR A 651 -5.56 -21.64 21.20
C THR A 651 -6.64 -22.48 21.83
N ASN A 652 -7.91 -22.16 21.60
CA ASN A 652 -9.06 -22.83 22.18
C ASN A 652 -9.97 -23.40 21.09
N ASP A 653 -9.81 -24.69 20.80
CA ASP A 653 -10.69 -25.40 19.87
C ASP A 653 -12.10 -25.56 20.45
N LEU A 654 -13.08 -25.05 19.72
CA LEU A 654 -14.49 -25.04 20.07
C LEU A 654 -15.27 -26.17 19.39
N ALA A 655 -14.67 -27.03 18.56
CA ALA A 655 -15.41 -28.02 17.79
C ALA A 655 -16.26 -28.97 18.67
N GLY A 656 -15.73 -29.36 19.83
CA GLY A 656 -16.47 -30.17 20.80
C GLY A 656 -17.50 -29.39 21.63
N ALA A 657 -17.28 -28.08 21.84
CA ALA A 657 -18.16 -27.22 22.63
C ALA A 657 -19.31 -26.61 21.81
N GLU A 658 -19.09 -26.40 20.51
CA GLU A 658 -20.01 -25.79 19.54
C GLU A 658 -20.22 -26.73 18.32
N PRO A 659 -20.65 -27.98 18.53
CA PRO A 659 -20.69 -29.00 17.45
C PRO A 659 -21.66 -28.64 16.33
N GLU A 660 -22.76 -27.93 16.63
CA GLU A 660 -23.71 -27.46 15.62
C GLU A 660 -23.06 -26.45 14.67
N LYS A 661 -22.27 -25.50 15.21
CA LYS A 661 -21.56 -24.51 14.40
C LYS A 661 -20.44 -25.16 13.57
N ALA A 662 -19.73 -26.13 14.13
CA ALA A 662 -18.73 -26.89 13.39
C ALA A 662 -19.35 -27.64 12.20
N ALA A 663 -20.49 -28.31 12.42
CA ALA A 663 -21.21 -29.04 11.38
C ALA A 663 -21.79 -28.10 10.30
N GLU A 664 -22.31 -26.93 10.69
CA GLU A 664 -22.79 -25.89 9.78
C GLU A 664 -21.69 -25.43 8.82
N LEU A 665 -20.53 -25.05 9.36
CA LEU A 665 -19.40 -24.59 8.55
C LEU A 665 -18.79 -25.70 7.70
N GLU A 666 -18.75 -26.94 8.21
CA GLU A 666 -18.28 -28.08 7.43
C GLU A 666 -19.20 -28.34 6.22
N ALA A 667 -20.51 -28.32 6.44
CA ALA A 667 -21.49 -28.49 5.37
C ALA A 667 -21.37 -27.38 4.32
N MET A 668 -21.22 -26.12 4.75
CA MET A 668 -21.00 -24.98 3.86
C MET A 668 -19.71 -25.13 3.05
N LEU A 669 -18.59 -25.48 3.71
CA LEU A 669 -17.30 -25.71 3.06
C LEU A 669 -17.39 -26.81 2.00
N LEU A 670 -17.98 -27.96 2.33
CA LEU A 670 -18.13 -29.08 1.40
C LEU A 670 -19.06 -28.74 0.23
N ALA A 671 -20.11 -27.95 0.46
CA ALA A 671 -20.98 -27.46 -0.61
C ALA A 671 -20.22 -26.55 -1.58
N LEU A 672 -19.47 -25.56 -1.05
CA LEU A 672 -18.67 -24.64 -1.85
C LEU A 672 -17.60 -25.38 -2.66
N LEU A 673 -16.84 -26.29 -2.03
CA LEU A 673 -15.82 -27.06 -2.74
C LEU A 673 -16.41 -27.90 -3.87
N ARG A 674 -17.59 -28.52 -3.69
CA ARG A 674 -18.28 -29.28 -4.74
C ARG A 674 -18.80 -28.37 -5.85
N GLN A 675 -19.41 -27.23 -5.51
CA GLN A 675 -19.86 -26.23 -6.48
C GLN A 675 -18.70 -25.69 -7.31
N GLN A 676 -17.52 -25.62 -6.72
CA GLN A 676 -16.30 -25.12 -7.34
C GLN A 676 -15.49 -26.20 -8.09
N ASP A 677 -16.02 -27.43 -8.18
CA ASP A 677 -15.36 -28.60 -8.76
C ASP A 677 -13.97 -28.91 -8.17
N ALA A 678 -13.81 -28.67 -6.87
CA ALA A 678 -12.56 -28.93 -6.17
C ALA A 678 -12.28 -30.44 -6.07
N ARG A 679 -11.06 -30.84 -6.41
CA ARG A 679 -10.63 -32.23 -6.29
C ARG A 679 -10.34 -32.60 -4.83
N LEU A 680 -11.24 -33.35 -4.21
CA LEU A 680 -11.14 -33.73 -2.80
C LEU A 680 -10.22 -34.95 -2.57
N PRO A 681 -9.47 -35.04 -1.46
CA PRO A 681 -8.81 -36.26 -1.02
C PRO A 681 -9.79 -37.44 -0.86
N ARG A 682 -9.33 -38.66 -1.11
CA ARG A 682 -10.15 -39.89 -1.11
C ARG A 682 -9.48 -41.00 -0.30
N PRO A 683 -10.21 -41.95 0.30
CA PRO A 683 -9.60 -43.12 0.93
C PRO A 683 -8.65 -43.86 -0.02
N ASN A 684 -7.46 -44.23 0.46
CA ASN A 684 -6.49 -45.00 -0.32
C ASN A 684 -6.73 -46.51 -0.15
N PRO A 685 -7.17 -47.23 -1.20
CA PRO A 685 -7.38 -48.69 -1.12
C PRO A 685 -6.08 -49.46 -0.91
N ASP A 686 -4.93 -48.89 -1.28
CA ASP A 686 -3.61 -49.52 -1.14
C ASP A 686 -2.94 -49.23 0.22
N TYR A 687 -3.64 -48.57 1.14
CA TYR A 687 -3.11 -48.28 2.47
C TYR A 687 -2.95 -49.57 3.28
N ALA A 688 -1.72 -50.02 3.45
CA ALA A 688 -1.40 -51.26 4.16
C ALA A 688 -1.07 -51.06 5.66
N GLY A 689 -1.24 -49.84 6.18
CA GLY A 689 -0.66 -49.43 7.46
C GLY A 689 0.86 -49.21 7.31
N ALA A 690 1.40 -48.20 8.00
CA ALA A 690 2.85 -48.12 8.13
C ALA A 690 3.30 -49.29 9.04
N PRO A 691 4.39 -50.03 8.72
CA PRO A 691 5.05 -50.83 9.74
C PRO A 691 5.34 -49.90 10.93
N ALA A 692 5.02 -50.34 12.15
CA ALA A 692 5.25 -49.56 13.35
C ALA A 692 6.73 -49.19 13.45
N GLN A 693 7.11 -48.02 12.94
CA GLN A 693 8.42 -47.45 13.21
C GLN A 693 8.41 -47.02 14.67
N GLN A 694 9.04 -47.82 15.53
CA GLN A 694 9.56 -47.32 16.80
C GLN A 694 10.45 -46.13 16.48
N LYS A 695 9.92 -44.91 16.59
CA LYS A 695 10.77 -43.73 16.64
C LYS A 695 11.47 -43.74 18.01
N PRO A 696 12.80 -43.64 18.08
CA PRO A 696 13.44 -43.32 19.35
C PRO A 696 12.92 -41.97 19.81
N SER A 697 12.57 -41.87 21.09
CA SER A 697 12.10 -40.63 21.71
C SER A 697 13.18 -39.54 21.56
N ARG A 698 12.98 -38.62 20.62
CA ARG A 698 13.63 -37.31 20.70
C ARG A 698 12.75 -36.43 21.57
N ALA A 699 13.07 -36.42 22.86
CA ALA A 699 12.74 -35.29 23.70
C ALA A 699 13.28 -34.02 23.04
N LEU A 700 12.47 -32.96 23.02
CA LEU A 700 12.93 -31.59 22.86
C LEU A 700 13.89 -31.28 24.01
N GLY A 701 15.16 -31.58 23.80
CA GLY A 701 16.26 -31.28 24.71
C GLY A 701 17.24 -30.36 24.00
N ALA A 702 17.48 -29.19 24.60
CA ALA A 702 18.49 -28.24 24.21
C ALA A 702 19.81 -28.93 23.84
N ARG A 703 20.40 -28.56 22.69
CA ARG A 703 21.80 -28.93 22.42
C ARG A 703 22.71 -27.99 23.23
N PRO A 704 23.71 -28.53 23.94
CA PRO A 704 24.61 -27.73 24.74
C PRO A 704 25.60 -26.96 23.86
N VAL A 705 25.95 -25.78 24.35
CA VAL A 705 27.10 -24.98 23.91
C VAL A 705 28.37 -25.78 24.20
N GLY A 706 29.12 -26.12 23.15
CA GLY A 706 30.44 -26.73 23.26
C GLY A 706 31.51 -25.72 22.85
N ALA A 707 32.39 -25.41 23.79
CA ALA A 707 33.60 -24.61 23.60
C ALA A 707 34.58 -25.29 22.62
N GLY A 708 35.26 -24.48 21.80
CA GLY A 708 36.29 -24.88 20.85
C GLY A 708 36.53 -23.79 19.83
#